data_AF-A0A7W4E4G2-F1
#
_entry.id   AF-A0A7W4E4G2-F1
#
_cell.length_a   1.000
_cell.length_b   1.000
_cell.length_c   1.000
_cell.angle_alpha   90.00
_cell.angle_beta   90.00
_cell.angle_gamma   90.00
#
_symmetry.space_group_name_H-M   'P 1'
#
loop_
_entity.id
_entity.type
_entity.pdbx_description
1 polymer ?
#
loop_
_entity_poly.entity_id
_entity_poly.type
_entity_poly.pdbx_seq_one_letter_code
_entity_poly.pdbx_strand_id
1 'polypeptide(L)'
;MPIITNLFPDIFLVSSKNSMQKICAGIFCGLLANFFIINPNTFAFTPRLSVSIDQTQISNIDGTDIIFGSNPGRSSSVPFSINVNTNNRTGYKVFISAKDENTALKSGGLNINSIGQSESLNNFQENQWGISALGTTGSFLPVSPASNPYKIKESDTHAKRGENIDLSVGLKLSSTLRPGVYQNQLVVSVITNPLDNITRLAPGPDIQAAMSELTNGHLEEVTSVKWQGPASLPALTPAKPTYEDFGYKNVTLDDTYDPIYLYYDQATKSMIFQSTPAVIDVYLNKDSSEMFNNLSKMTSIDLSHFDSREVETLADFLMNAERLASVDVSHFDVRKVKDFQGMFYSNSSLTSLDLTSFHTDSATNFYQMFFLCSQVSDLKIPNFKTGKVTRFESMFGSMDALESLDLTHFDVSSGENFDFMFAGNAAMTNLNISNWYTPKAKDMNSMFYMMYALPHLDISHFDTSNVTNMDSMFYEMNALEELNVSHFRTSNVTKMGSMFYNVSNVRDLDVSNFDTSNVEDMQAMFYGMESVEHLNLSNFDTRKVKNMTRMFRSINAISELDLSNFDTRNVTLMRSMFNDNKKLSKIIFSKKFDTSNVVDMQYMFGSMCAYKELDLTTANFKTSKVGHFDFMFENTRCTTPALEKIYVEEDFDITATTDPSVAFNPAYNKYIFTNQTLLRGGNGGYWTNPADANLDGLRIDQPGHKGYFTLKTP
;
A
#
# COMPACT_ATOMS: atom_id res chain seq x y z
N MET A 1 -24.66 -39.26 -26.00
CA MET A 1 -24.74 -39.74 -27.41
C MET A 1 -24.19 -38.65 -28.33
N PRO A 2 -23.59 -38.92 -29.51
CA PRO A 2 -23.28 -40.19 -30.17
C PRO A 2 -21.78 -40.51 -30.16
N ILE A 3 -21.46 -41.80 -30.24
CA ILE A 3 -20.10 -42.34 -30.32
C ILE A 3 -19.66 -42.26 -31.79
N ILE A 4 -18.66 -41.43 -32.07
CA ILE A 4 -17.89 -41.50 -33.31
C ILE A 4 -16.67 -42.38 -33.02
N THR A 5 -16.55 -43.50 -33.72
CA THR A 5 -15.32 -43.90 -34.42
C THR A 5 -15.53 -45.18 -35.22
N ASN A 6 -15.21 -45.06 -36.51
CA ASN A 6 -14.89 -46.12 -37.45
C ASN A 6 -13.49 -45.77 -37.99
N LEU A 7 -12.64 -46.79 -38.23
CA LEU A 7 -11.49 -46.87 -39.18
C LEU A 7 -10.20 -47.53 -38.59
N PHE A 8 -10.08 -48.84 -38.82
CA PHE A 8 -8.93 -49.70 -39.28
C PHE A 8 -7.53 -49.72 -38.59
N PRO A 9 -6.66 -50.73 -38.88
CA PRO A 9 -6.87 -52.13 -39.31
C PRO A 9 -6.05 -53.19 -38.52
N ASP A 10 -6.32 -54.46 -38.81
CA ASP A 10 -5.56 -55.66 -38.45
C ASP A 10 -4.05 -55.58 -38.75
N ILE A 11 -3.21 -56.19 -37.89
CA ILE A 11 -1.81 -56.53 -38.21
C ILE A 11 -1.50 -57.98 -37.77
N PHE A 12 -1.03 -58.76 -38.75
CA PHE A 12 -0.60 -60.17 -38.68
C PHE A 12 0.76 -60.36 -37.98
N LEU A 13 1.10 -61.61 -37.60
CA LEU A 13 2.46 -62.13 -37.85
C LEU A 13 2.57 -63.67 -38.03
N VAL A 14 3.26 -63.97 -39.12
CA VAL A 14 3.85 -65.18 -39.71
C VAL A 14 4.47 -66.18 -38.71
N SER A 15 4.24 -67.47 -38.99
CA SER A 15 4.99 -68.59 -38.40
C SER A 15 6.34 -68.79 -39.08
N SER A 16 7.39 -69.11 -38.31
CA SER A 16 8.48 -69.95 -38.80
C SER A 16 8.82 -71.04 -37.78
N LYS A 17 9.03 -72.26 -38.30
CA LYS A 17 9.24 -73.50 -37.57
C LYS A 17 10.61 -73.51 -36.86
N ASN A 18 10.63 -73.87 -35.58
CA ASN A 18 11.25 -75.13 -35.15
C ASN A 18 10.86 -75.48 -33.70
N SER A 19 10.49 -76.74 -33.55
CA SER A 19 10.15 -77.54 -32.37
C SER A 19 10.84 -77.18 -31.06
N MET A 20 10.06 -76.65 -30.10
CA MET A 20 9.81 -77.16 -28.74
C MET A 20 8.69 -76.34 -28.10
N GLN A 21 7.84 -76.98 -27.28
CA GLN A 21 6.69 -76.38 -26.61
C GLN A 21 7.09 -75.11 -25.82
N LYS A 22 6.66 -73.93 -26.29
CA LYS A 22 6.79 -72.65 -25.55
C LYS A 22 5.46 -72.32 -24.85
N ILE A 23 5.53 -71.96 -23.57
CA ILE A 23 4.42 -71.37 -22.81
C ILE A 23 4.43 -69.87 -23.11
N CYS A 24 3.77 -69.45 -24.18
CA CYS A 24 3.55 -68.02 -24.41
C CYS A 24 2.38 -67.54 -23.55
N ALA A 25 2.62 -67.18 -22.28
CA ALA A 25 1.64 -66.44 -21.48
C ALA A 25 1.53 -64.98 -21.96
N GLY A 26 1.13 -64.78 -23.21
CA GLY A 26 0.91 -63.44 -23.74
C GLY A 26 -0.29 -62.81 -23.06
N ILE A 27 -0.07 -61.91 -22.10
CA ILE A 27 -1.07 -60.90 -21.72
C ILE A 27 -1.21 -59.98 -22.93
N PHE A 28 -2.21 -60.24 -23.74
CA PHE A 28 -2.67 -59.29 -24.73
C PHE A 28 -3.44 -58.20 -23.98
N CYS A 29 -2.75 -57.16 -23.54
CA CYS A 29 -3.38 -55.91 -23.11
C CYS A 29 -3.88 -55.17 -24.37
N GLY A 30 -4.84 -55.75 -25.07
CA GLY A 30 -5.68 -54.99 -25.99
C GLY A 30 -6.62 -54.12 -25.15
N LEU A 31 -6.15 -52.95 -24.71
CA LEU A 31 -6.98 -51.93 -24.07
C LEU A 31 -7.89 -51.32 -25.14
N LEU A 32 -9.14 -51.76 -25.18
CA LEU A 32 -10.17 -51.21 -26.06
C LEU A 32 -11.01 -50.17 -25.32
N ALA A 33 -11.01 -48.96 -25.88
CA ALA A 33 -11.93 -47.84 -25.67
C ALA A 33 -12.01 -47.22 -24.26
N ASN A 34 -11.39 -46.05 -24.16
CA ASN A 34 -11.49 -45.07 -23.10
C ASN A 34 -12.96 -44.67 -22.80
N PHE A 35 -13.40 -44.81 -21.55
CA PHE A 35 -14.57 -44.06 -21.08
C PHE A 35 -14.09 -42.69 -20.59
N PHE A 36 -14.16 -41.70 -21.47
CA PHE A 36 -13.98 -40.30 -21.10
C PHE A 36 -15.33 -39.74 -20.67
N ILE A 37 -15.49 -39.51 -19.37
CA ILE A 37 -16.67 -38.84 -18.84
C ILE A 37 -16.25 -37.43 -18.47
N ILE A 38 -16.52 -36.50 -19.37
CA ILE A 38 -16.56 -35.08 -19.04
C ILE A 38 -17.91 -34.86 -18.38
N ASN A 39 -17.93 -34.41 -17.12
CA ASN A 39 -19.18 -34.06 -16.45
C ASN A 39 -19.76 -32.81 -17.15
N PRO A 40 -20.89 -32.91 -17.88
CA PRO A 40 -21.37 -31.84 -18.70
C PRO A 40 -22.27 -30.93 -17.86
N ASN A 41 -21.71 -29.89 -17.23
CA ASN A 41 -22.52 -28.68 -17.03
C ASN A 41 -22.26 -27.73 -18.21
N THR A 42 -23.20 -26.83 -18.44
CA THR A 42 -23.14 -25.80 -19.48
C THR A 42 -22.07 -24.76 -19.11
N PHE A 43 -20.81 -25.05 -19.41
CA PHE A 43 -19.67 -24.16 -19.15
C PHE A 43 -19.18 -23.48 -20.43
N ALA A 44 -18.66 -22.26 -20.31
CA ALA A 44 -17.97 -21.57 -21.40
C ALA A 44 -16.50 -22.08 -21.50
N PHE A 45 -15.88 -22.39 -20.36
CA PHE A 45 -14.69 -23.23 -20.32
C PHE A 45 -15.03 -24.67 -20.74
N THR A 46 -14.39 -25.17 -21.79
CA THR A 46 -14.52 -26.57 -22.19
C THR A 46 -13.38 -27.39 -21.57
N PRO A 47 -13.64 -28.18 -20.50
CA PRO A 47 -12.63 -29.09 -19.98
C PRO A 47 -12.21 -30.08 -21.06
N ARG A 48 -10.90 -30.18 -21.25
CA ARG A 48 -10.24 -31.14 -22.13
C ARG A 48 -9.59 -32.20 -21.25
N LEU A 49 -9.68 -33.43 -21.72
CA LEU A 49 -9.00 -34.57 -21.13
C LEU A 49 -8.43 -35.40 -22.28
N SER A 50 -7.14 -35.64 -22.25
CA SER A 50 -6.49 -36.66 -23.08
C SER A 50 -5.71 -37.60 -22.18
N VAL A 51 -5.74 -38.88 -22.56
CA VAL A 51 -5.06 -39.95 -21.85
C VAL A 51 -4.33 -40.78 -22.89
N SER A 52 -3.06 -41.06 -22.64
CA SER A 52 -2.25 -41.94 -23.47
C SER A 52 -1.51 -42.94 -22.60
N ILE A 53 -1.06 -44.03 -23.22
CA ILE A 53 -0.26 -45.06 -22.56
C ILE A 53 1.01 -45.23 -23.38
N ASP A 54 2.16 -45.35 -22.72
CA ASP A 54 3.41 -45.64 -23.40
C ASP A 54 3.39 -47.08 -23.94
N GLN A 55 3.04 -47.23 -25.21
CA GLN A 55 2.95 -48.52 -25.89
C GLN A 55 4.31 -49.22 -25.99
N THR A 56 5.43 -48.52 -25.84
CA THR A 56 6.76 -49.15 -25.87
C THR A 56 7.03 -50.01 -24.64
N GLN A 57 6.31 -49.76 -23.53
CA GLN A 57 6.39 -50.54 -22.30
C GLN A 57 5.45 -51.77 -22.32
N ILE A 58 4.48 -51.81 -23.22
CA ILE A 58 3.51 -52.92 -23.32
C ILE A 58 4.07 -53.97 -24.28
N SER A 59 4.78 -54.95 -23.74
CA SER A 59 5.27 -56.11 -24.49
C SER A 59 4.60 -57.41 -24.02
N ASN A 60 4.54 -58.40 -24.91
CA ASN A 60 4.11 -59.75 -24.53
C ASN A 60 5.08 -60.30 -23.47
N ILE A 61 4.51 -60.77 -22.37
CA ILE A 61 5.28 -61.38 -21.29
C ILE A 61 5.56 -62.84 -21.67
N ASP A 62 6.83 -63.23 -21.82
CA ASP A 62 7.19 -64.64 -22.02
C ASP A 62 7.17 -65.36 -20.66
N GLY A 63 6.14 -66.18 -20.43
CA GLY A 63 6.01 -66.98 -19.22
C GLY A 63 7.15 -67.98 -19.03
N THR A 64 7.86 -68.35 -20.09
CA THR A 64 9.03 -69.23 -20.04
C THR A 64 10.17 -68.57 -19.25
N ASP A 65 10.39 -67.27 -19.44
CA ASP A 65 11.42 -66.51 -18.74
C ASP A 65 11.08 -66.35 -17.24
N ILE A 66 9.79 -66.29 -16.91
CA ILE A 66 9.34 -66.24 -15.51
C ILE A 66 9.53 -67.60 -14.84
N ILE A 67 9.15 -68.69 -15.50
CA ILE A 67 9.14 -70.04 -14.91
C ILE A 67 10.56 -70.65 -14.83
N PHE A 68 11.37 -70.44 -15.86
CA PHE A 68 12.68 -71.08 -16.04
C PHE A 68 13.86 -70.11 -16.07
N GLY A 69 13.63 -68.81 -15.90
CA GLY A 69 14.68 -67.81 -15.80
C GLY A 69 15.42 -67.83 -14.47
N SER A 70 16.29 -66.83 -14.27
CA SER A 70 17.18 -66.73 -13.11
C SER A 70 16.51 -66.33 -11.79
N ASN A 71 15.22 -65.94 -11.81
CA ASN A 71 14.48 -65.62 -10.59
C ASN A 71 13.89 -66.90 -9.94
N PRO A 72 14.41 -67.37 -8.79
CA PRO A 72 13.93 -68.58 -8.14
C PRO A 72 12.48 -68.47 -7.64
N GLY A 73 11.97 -67.24 -7.45
CA GLY A 73 10.59 -66.98 -7.00
C GLY A 73 9.52 -67.16 -8.09
N ARG A 74 9.93 -67.39 -9.35
CA ARG A 74 9.05 -67.50 -10.53
C ARG A 74 8.04 -66.36 -10.65
N SER A 75 8.50 -65.16 -10.32
CA SER A 75 7.70 -63.94 -10.33
C SER A 75 8.29 -62.88 -11.26
N SER A 76 7.42 -62.00 -11.76
CA SER A 76 7.83 -60.85 -12.57
C SER A 76 6.93 -59.66 -12.31
N SER A 77 7.49 -58.46 -12.42
CA SER A 77 6.77 -57.19 -12.37
C SER A 77 7.05 -56.42 -13.66
N VAL A 78 6.01 -56.10 -14.40
CA VAL A 78 6.12 -55.41 -15.70
C VAL A 78 5.58 -54.00 -15.56
N PRO A 79 6.43 -52.96 -15.60
CA PRO A 79 6.00 -51.58 -15.50
C PRO A 79 5.36 -51.08 -16.79
N PHE A 80 4.42 -50.15 -16.66
CA PHE A 80 3.87 -49.36 -17.77
C PHE A 80 3.33 -48.04 -17.21
N SER A 81 3.29 -46.99 -18.03
CA SER A 81 2.86 -45.67 -17.57
C SER A 81 1.66 -45.15 -18.35
N ILE A 82 0.74 -44.50 -17.65
CA ILE A 82 -0.37 -43.76 -18.23
C ILE A 82 -0.03 -42.28 -18.14
N ASN A 83 -0.12 -41.55 -19.24
CA ASN A 83 -0.04 -40.09 -19.24
C ASN A 83 -1.45 -39.50 -19.26
N VAL A 84 -1.76 -38.63 -18.29
CA VAL A 84 -3.01 -37.89 -18.21
C VAL A 84 -2.74 -36.41 -18.45
N ASN A 85 -3.41 -35.81 -19.42
CA ASN A 85 -3.37 -34.38 -19.66
C ASN A 85 -4.80 -33.80 -19.58
N THR A 86 -4.97 -32.81 -18.72
CA THR A 86 -6.23 -32.09 -18.58
C THR A 86 -5.99 -30.63 -18.23
N ASN A 87 -6.84 -29.75 -18.73
CA ASN A 87 -6.90 -28.34 -18.31
C ASN A 87 -7.94 -28.12 -17.19
N ASN A 88 -8.63 -29.16 -16.69
CA ASN A 88 -9.60 -29.00 -15.62
C ASN A 88 -8.89 -28.61 -14.31
N ARG A 89 -9.10 -27.37 -13.85
CA ARG A 89 -8.48 -26.78 -12.66
C ARG A 89 -8.75 -27.55 -11.37
N THR A 90 -9.88 -28.25 -11.29
CA THR A 90 -10.26 -29.05 -10.12
C THR A 90 -9.61 -30.43 -10.12
N GLY A 91 -8.90 -30.80 -11.19
CA GLY A 91 -8.15 -32.04 -11.29
C GLY A 91 -8.96 -33.23 -11.82
N TYR A 92 -8.57 -34.44 -11.44
CA TYR A 92 -9.09 -35.69 -12.02
C TYR A 92 -8.86 -36.92 -11.12
N LYS A 93 -9.56 -38.00 -11.46
CA LYS A 93 -9.48 -39.33 -10.80
C LYS A 93 -9.19 -40.40 -11.84
N VAL A 94 -8.36 -41.37 -11.48
CA VAL A 94 -8.02 -42.53 -12.33
C VAL A 94 -8.44 -43.81 -11.65
N PHE A 95 -9.14 -44.63 -12.41
CA PHE A 95 -9.61 -45.94 -11.98
C PHE A 95 -9.10 -47.02 -12.92
N ILE A 96 -8.92 -48.24 -12.40
CA ILE A 96 -8.53 -49.42 -13.17
C ILE A 96 -9.42 -50.62 -12.83
N SER A 97 -9.78 -51.39 -13.84
CA SER A 97 -10.56 -52.63 -13.69
C SER A 97 -10.25 -53.62 -14.81
N ALA A 98 -10.70 -54.87 -14.67
CA ALA A 98 -10.90 -55.76 -15.79
C ALA A 98 -12.07 -55.27 -16.66
N LYS A 99 -12.05 -55.59 -17.95
CA LYS A 99 -13.11 -55.23 -18.90
C LYS A 99 -14.47 -55.86 -18.57
N ASP A 100 -14.46 -57.03 -17.93
CA ASP A 100 -15.66 -57.73 -17.49
C ASP A 100 -15.54 -58.16 -16.01
N GLU A 101 -16.54 -58.89 -15.51
CA GLU A 101 -16.55 -59.36 -14.11
C GLU A 101 -15.45 -60.39 -13.81
N ASN A 102 -14.82 -60.97 -14.83
CA ASN A 102 -13.78 -61.95 -14.66
C ASN A 102 -12.40 -61.30 -14.63
N THR A 103 -11.75 -61.41 -13.48
CA THR A 103 -10.46 -60.79 -13.21
C THR A 103 -9.27 -61.72 -13.46
N ALA A 104 -9.49 -62.95 -13.95
CA ALA A 104 -8.43 -63.91 -14.23
C ALA A 104 -7.88 -63.78 -15.66
N LEU A 105 -6.60 -64.09 -15.87
CA LEU A 105 -6.05 -64.30 -17.21
C LEU A 105 -6.47 -65.68 -17.71
N LYS A 106 -7.08 -65.78 -18.89
CA LYS A 106 -7.68 -67.03 -19.40
C LYS A 106 -6.95 -67.63 -20.59
N SER A 107 -6.85 -68.96 -20.63
CA SER A 107 -6.43 -69.73 -21.80
C SER A 107 -7.17 -71.06 -21.90
N GLY A 108 -8.09 -71.22 -22.86
CA GLY A 108 -8.72 -72.52 -23.17
C GLY A 108 -9.29 -73.29 -21.98
N GLY A 109 -9.90 -72.60 -20.99
CA GLY A 109 -10.45 -73.20 -19.77
C GLY A 109 -9.53 -73.20 -18.54
N LEU A 110 -8.31 -72.66 -18.66
CA LEU A 110 -7.33 -72.49 -17.59
C LEU A 110 -7.22 -71.02 -17.17
N ASN A 111 -6.93 -70.78 -15.89
CA ASN A 111 -6.93 -69.44 -15.30
C ASN A 111 -5.64 -69.16 -14.51
N ILE A 112 -5.14 -67.93 -14.61
CA ILE A 112 -4.27 -67.29 -13.61
C ILE A 112 -5.15 -66.30 -12.85
N ASN A 113 -5.43 -66.57 -11.59
CA ASN A 113 -6.43 -65.83 -10.83
C ASN A 113 -5.85 -64.51 -10.31
N SER A 114 -6.69 -63.49 -10.13
CA SER A 114 -6.23 -62.32 -9.42
C SER A 114 -5.94 -62.65 -7.94
N ILE A 115 -5.00 -61.91 -7.32
CA ILE A 115 -4.76 -62.00 -5.87
C ILE A 115 -6.02 -61.62 -5.08
N GLY A 116 -6.17 -62.20 -3.89
CA GLY A 116 -7.39 -62.01 -3.07
C GLY A 116 -7.36 -60.75 -2.19
N GLN A 117 -6.19 -60.20 -1.91
CA GLN A 117 -5.99 -59.02 -1.07
C GLN A 117 -4.71 -58.29 -1.47
N SER A 118 -4.45 -57.12 -0.87
CA SER A 118 -3.20 -56.40 -1.14
C SER A 118 -2.00 -57.12 -0.52
N GLU A 119 -0.95 -57.35 -1.30
CA GLU A 119 0.24 -58.07 -0.85
C GLU A 119 1.47 -57.78 -1.73
N SER A 120 2.65 -58.10 -1.21
CA SER A 120 3.91 -58.05 -1.97
C SER A 120 3.99 -59.19 -2.99
N LEU A 121 4.62 -58.94 -4.14
CA LEU A 121 4.80 -59.93 -5.21
C LEU A 121 5.40 -61.26 -4.75
N ASN A 122 6.27 -61.25 -3.74
CA ASN A 122 6.89 -62.47 -3.20
C ASN A 122 5.86 -63.40 -2.53
N ASN A 123 4.79 -62.84 -1.99
CA ASN A 123 3.76 -63.55 -1.22
C ASN A 123 2.65 -64.16 -2.10
N PHE A 124 2.62 -63.80 -3.39
CA PHE A 124 1.65 -64.35 -4.33
C PHE A 124 1.67 -65.88 -4.27
N GLN A 125 0.50 -66.50 -4.36
CA GLN A 125 0.41 -67.94 -4.62
C GLN A 125 0.75 -68.22 -6.08
N GLU A 126 1.09 -69.48 -6.39
CA GLU A 126 1.34 -69.85 -7.79
C GLU A 126 0.10 -69.63 -8.66
N ASN A 127 0.32 -69.15 -9.88
CA ASN A 127 -0.71 -68.78 -10.86
C ASN A 127 -1.61 -67.64 -10.38
N GLN A 128 -1.01 -66.60 -9.79
CA GLN A 128 -1.69 -65.35 -9.45
C GLN A 128 -1.11 -64.12 -10.14
N TRP A 129 -1.96 -63.10 -10.28
CA TRP A 129 -1.56 -61.79 -10.79
C TRP A 129 -2.27 -60.62 -10.09
N GLY A 130 -1.66 -59.45 -10.13
CA GLY A 130 -2.17 -58.22 -9.51
C GLY A 130 -1.58 -56.96 -10.13
N ILE A 131 -2.06 -55.79 -9.71
CA ILE A 131 -1.63 -54.49 -10.26
C ILE A 131 -1.14 -53.58 -9.14
N SER A 132 -0.03 -52.86 -9.36
CA SER A 132 0.52 -51.86 -8.45
C SER A 132 0.45 -50.47 -9.09
N ALA A 133 0.15 -49.45 -8.28
CA ALA A 133 0.19 -48.03 -8.65
C ALA A 133 1.42 -47.28 -8.08
N LEU A 134 2.41 -48.03 -7.57
CA LEU A 134 3.67 -47.51 -7.00
C LEU A 134 4.90 -48.05 -7.76
N GLY A 135 4.75 -48.35 -9.05
CA GLY A 135 5.78 -49.03 -9.84
C GLY A 135 6.08 -50.46 -9.34
N THR A 136 7.33 -50.93 -9.56
CA THR A 136 7.73 -52.34 -9.44
C THR A 136 8.05 -52.83 -8.03
N THR A 137 8.16 -51.93 -7.05
CA THR A 137 8.60 -52.24 -5.68
C THR A 137 7.49 -52.13 -4.63
N GLY A 138 6.25 -51.87 -5.06
CA GLY A 138 5.09 -51.63 -4.20
C GLY A 138 4.23 -52.86 -3.85
N SER A 139 3.22 -52.64 -3.01
CA SER A 139 2.15 -53.62 -2.75
C SER A 139 1.25 -53.72 -3.97
N PHE A 140 0.99 -54.95 -4.43
CA PHE A 140 0.04 -55.19 -5.52
C PHE A 140 -1.37 -55.30 -4.94
N LEU A 141 -2.35 -54.94 -5.77
CA LEU A 141 -3.76 -54.97 -5.46
C LEU A 141 -4.47 -56.03 -6.32
N PRO A 142 -5.57 -56.60 -5.80
CA PRO A 142 -6.48 -57.38 -6.61
C PRO A 142 -6.93 -56.59 -7.84
N VAL A 143 -6.95 -57.26 -8.99
CA VAL A 143 -7.57 -56.74 -10.20
C VAL A 143 -9.07 -56.69 -9.93
N SER A 144 -9.63 -55.49 -10.00
CA SER A 144 -11.05 -55.29 -9.69
C SER A 144 -11.93 -55.59 -10.90
N PRO A 145 -13.14 -56.14 -10.71
CA PRO A 145 -14.08 -56.38 -11.81
C PRO A 145 -14.64 -55.07 -12.38
N ALA A 146 -15.23 -55.14 -13.56
CA ALA A 146 -15.85 -53.98 -14.22
C ALA A 146 -16.92 -53.28 -13.35
N SER A 147 -17.67 -54.04 -12.56
CA SER A 147 -18.70 -53.51 -11.63
C SER A 147 -18.16 -52.67 -10.47
N ASN A 148 -16.87 -52.78 -10.13
CA ASN A 148 -16.29 -52.09 -8.98
C ASN A 148 -14.84 -51.65 -9.25
N PRO A 149 -14.61 -50.68 -10.14
CA PRO A 149 -13.27 -50.28 -10.56
C PRO A 149 -12.47 -49.64 -9.41
N TYR A 150 -11.18 -49.95 -9.33
CA TYR A 150 -10.31 -49.50 -8.25
C TYR A 150 -9.72 -48.12 -8.53
N LYS A 151 -9.84 -47.15 -7.61
CA LYS A 151 -9.23 -45.82 -7.73
C LYS A 151 -7.73 -45.89 -7.45
N ILE A 152 -6.90 -45.59 -8.43
CA ILE A 152 -5.43 -45.64 -8.33
C ILE A 152 -4.77 -44.27 -8.18
N LYS A 153 -5.47 -43.18 -8.53
CA LYS A 153 -4.98 -41.80 -8.38
C LYS A 153 -6.13 -40.80 -8.24
N GLU A 154 -5.87 -39.75 -7.48
CA GLU A 154 -6.68 -38.51 -7.41
C GLU A 154 -5.72 -37.33 -7.46
N SER A 155 -6.10 -36.29 -8.19
CA SER A 155 -5.38 -35.02 -8.30
C SER A 155 -6.38 -33.89 -8.13
N ASP A 156 -5.99 -32.86 -7.37
CA ASP A 156 -6.79 -31.66 -7.09
C ASP A 156 -6.32 -30.46 -7.95
N THR A 157 -5.48 -30.70 -8.96
CA THR A 157 -4.91 -29.67 -9.84
C THR A 157 -4.95 -30.10 -11.31
N HIS A 158 -4.93 -29.14 -12.23
CA HIS A 158 -4.86 -29.41 -13.67
C HIS A 158 -3.48 -29.93 -14.10
N ALA A 159 -3.42 -30.71 -15.18
CA ALA A 159 -2.20 -31.35 -15.70
C ALA A 159 -1.82 -30.83 -17.11
N LYS A 160 -1.50 -29.52 -17.23
CA LYS A 160 -1.27 -28.82 -18.52
C LYS A 160 -0.10 -29.37 -19.35
N ARG A 161 0.80 -30.16 -18.74
CA ARG A 161 2.01 -30.73 -19.37
C ARG A 161 2.06 -32.26 -19.34
N GLY A 162 0.95 -32.92 -19.01
CA GLY A 162 0.87 -34.36 -18.84
C GLY A 162 1.44 -34.82 -17.49
N GLU A 163 0.67 -35.60 -16.76
CA GLU A 163 1.09 -36.28 -15.53
C GLU A 163 1.25 -37.77 -15.82
N ASN A 164 2.42 -38.33 -15.50
CA ASN A 164 2.68 -39.76 -15.64
C ASN A 164 2.25 -40.49 -14.37
N ILE A 165 1.46 -41.55 -14.56
CA ILE A 165 1.02 -42.48 -13.52
C ILE A 165 1.70 -43.82 -13.82
N ASP A 166 2.69 -44.17 -13.00
CA ASP A 166 3.46 -45.39 -13.16
C ASP A 166 2.75 -46.57 -12.52
N LEU A 167 2.42 -47.57 -13.34
CA LEU A 167 1.76 -48.80 -12.95
C LEU A 167 2.69 -50.00 -13.15
N SER A 168 2.34 -51.13 -12.55
CA SER A 168 3.02 -52.40 -12.80
C SER A 168 2.09 -53.59 -12.68
N VAL A 169 2.27 -54.59 -13.54
CA VAL A 169 1.60 -55.89 -13.46
C VAL A 169 2.51 -56.90 -12.79
N GLY A 170 2.07 -57.45 -11.66
CA GLY A 170 2.79 -58.48 -10.91
C GLY A 170 2.23 -59.86 -11.25
N LEU A 171 3.11 -60.82 -11.48
CA LEU A 171 2.76 -62.20 -11.86
C LEU A 171 3.62 -63.18 -11.07
N LYS A 172 3.02 -64.32 -10.67
CA LYS A 172 3.77 -65.49 -10.18
C LYS A 172 3.22 -66.77 -10.79
N LEU A 173 4.08 -67.55 -11.43
CA LEU A 173 3.67 -68.69 -12.26
C LEU A 173 4.19 -70.03 -11.69
N SER A 174 3.37 -71.07 -11.80
CA SER A 174 3.76 -72.44 -11.43
C SER A 174 4.62 -73.10 -12.51
N SER A 175 5.55 -73.97 -12.11
CA SER A 175 6.28 -74.84 -13.06
C SER A 175 5.38 -75.85 -13.79
N THR A 176 4.17 -76.09 -13.29
CA THR A 176 3.20 -77.00 -13.93
C THR A 176 2.12 -76.27 -14.73
N LEU A 177 2.24 -74.95 -14.91
CA LEU A 177 1.30 -74.19 -15.73
C LEU A 177 1.31 -74.71 -17.17
N ARG A 178 0.14 -75.04 -17.72
CA ARG A 178 0.08 -75.60 -19.07
C ARG A 178 0.39 -74.53 -20.12
N PRO A 179 1.10 -74.87 -21.22
CA PRO A 179 1.29 -73.97 -22.34
C PRO A 179 -0.03 -73.44 -22.90
N GLY A 180 -0.11 -72.13 -23.04
CA GLY A 180 -1.28 -71.44 -23.55
C GLY A 180 -1.09 -69.93 -23.49
N VAL A 181 -1.91 -69.21 -24.26
CA VAL A 181 -1.97 -67.74 -24.27
C VAL A 181 -2.99 -67.28 -23.24
N TYR A 182 -2.51 -66.69 -22.14
CA TYR A 182 -3.34 -66.25 -21.00
C TYR A 182 -3.64 -64.75 -21.09
N GLN A 183 -4.89 -64.38 -21.33
CA GLN A 183 -5.28 -63.00 -21.63
C GLN A 183 -6.37 -62.48 -20.70
N ASN A 184 -6.29 -61.20 -20.37
CA ASN A 184 -7.38 -60.38 -19.85
C ASN A 184 -7.18 -58.94 -20.37
N GLN A 185 -8.26 -58.17 -20.46
CA GLN A 185 -8.23 -56.77 -20.89
C GLN A 185 -8.44 -55.88 -19.67
N LEU A 186 -7.53 -54.95 -19.44
CA LEU A 186 -7.70 -53.91 -18.43
C LEU A 186 -8.42 -52.70 -19.03
N VAL A 187 -9.19 -51.99 -18.22
CA VAL A 187 -9.82 -50.72 -18.56
C VAL A 187 -9.32 -49.68 -17.58
N VAL A 188 -8.72 -48.62 -18.12
CA VAL A 188 -8.34 -47.43 -17.37
C VAL A 188 -9.41 -46.38 -17.63
N SER A 189 -10.06 -45.89 -16.57
CA SER A 189 -11.04 -44.81 -16.65
C SER A 189 -10.47 -43.56 -15.99
N VAL A 190 -10.45 -42.45 -16.73
CA VAL A 190 -10.05 -41.15 -16.19
C VAL A 190 -11.24 -40.22 -16.23
N ILE A 191 -11.58 -39.68 -15.06
CA ILE A 191 -12.76 -38.84 -14.85
C ILE A 191 -12.28 -37.52 -14.29
N THR A 192 -12.60 -36.41 -14.93
CA THR A 192 -12.25 -35.10 -14.37
C THR A 192 -13.11 -34.79 -13.14
N ASN A 193 -12.55 -34.05 -12.18
CA ASN A 193 -13.32 -33.59 -11.03
C ASN A 193 -14.45 -32.62 -11.47
N PRO A 194 -15.54 -32.49 -10.69
CA PRO A 194 -16.57 -31.50 -10.96
C PRO A 194 -15.97 -30.09 -10.97
N LEU A 195 -16.32 -29.29 -11.98
CA LEU A 195 -15.94 -27.88 -12.03
C LEU A 195 -16.88 -27.06 -11.14
N ASP A 196 -16.31 -26.20 -10.30
CA ASP A 196 -17.05 -25.19 -9.54
C ASP A 196 -17.32 -23.98 -10.46
N ASN A 197 -18.49 -23.33 -10.41
CA ASN A 197 -18.82 -22.16 -11.27
C ASN A 197 -18.18 -20.86 -10.75
N ILE A 198 -16.86 -20.84 -10.61
CA ILE A 198 -16.11 -19.66 -10.17
C ILE A 198 -15.26 -19.10 -11.30
N THR A 199 -15.00 -17.80 -11.25
CA THR A 199 -13.99 -17.16 -12.08
C THR A 199 -13.08 -16.26 -11.25
N ARG A 200 -11.87 -16.00 -11.76
CA ARG A 200 -10.90 -15.07 -11.17
C ARG A 200 -10.55 -14.01 -12.19
N LEU A 201 -10.61 -12.75 -11.78
CA LEU A 201 -10.20 -11.66 -12.66
C LEU A 201 -8.68 -11.57 -12.77
N ALA A 202 -8.23 -10.95 -13.87
CA ALA A 202 -6.86 -10.51 -14.04
C ALA A 202 -6.45 -9.51 -12.94
N PRO A 203 -5.15 -9.26 -12.72
CA PRO A 203 -4.69 -8.20 -11.81
C PRO A 203 -5.35 -6.85 -12.09
N GLY A 204 -5.61 -6.07 -11.03
CA GLY A 204 -6.27 -4.76 -11.12
C GLY A 204 -5.64 -3.80 -12.15
N PRO A 205 -4.31 -3.67 -12.22
CA PRO A 205 -3.65 -2.84 -13.23
C PRO A 205 -3.93 -3.29 -14.67
N ASP A 206 -4.06 -4.59 -14.92
CA ASP A 206 -4.37 -5.13 -16.26
C ASP A 206 -5.83 -4.82 -16.65
N ILE A 207 -6.75 -4.83 -15.68
CA ILE A 207 -8.15 -4.44 -15.89
C ILE A 207 -8.28 -2.94 -16.15
N GLN A 208 -7.53 -2.12 -15.40
CA GLN A 208 -7.45 -0.68 -15.63
C GLN A 208 -6.93 -0.38 -17.04
N ALA A 209 -5.87 -1.07 -17.45
CA ALA A 209 -5.30 -0.93 -18.79
C ALA A 209 -6.33 -1.31 -19.87
N ALA A 210 -7.09 -2.39 -19.66
CA ALA A 210 -8.17 -2.78 -20.55
C ALA A 210 -9.27 -1.71 -20.64
N MET A 211 -9.68 -1.09 -19.51
CA MET A 211 -10.62 0.03 -19.53
C MET A 211 -10.04 1.23 -20.29
N SER A 212 -8.77 1.55 -20.09
CA SER A 212 -8.07 2.64 -20.78
C SER A 212 -8.04 2.42 -22.29
N GLU A 213 -7.74 1.20 -22.75
CA GLU A 213 -7.80 0.84 -24.16
C GLU A 213 -9.22 1.00 -24.73
N LEU A 214 -10.23 0.53 -23.99
CA LEU A 214 -11.64 0.61 -24.42
C LEU A 214 -12.16 2.05 -24.50
N THR A 215 -11.61 2.98 -23.70
CA THR A 215 -11.93 4.41 -23.75
C THR A 215 -11.02 5.22 -24.66
N ASN A 216 -10.03 4.61 -25.32
CA ASN A 216 -8.95 5.31 -26.04
C ASN A 216 -8.17 6.29 -25.13
N GLY A 217 -7.92 5.91 -23.89
CA GLY A 217 -7.21 6.71 -22.88
C GLY A 217 -8.07 7.68 -22.09
N HIS A 218 -9.38 7.72 -22.35
CA HIS A 218 -10.33 8.64 -21.72
C HIS A 218 -11.10 8.02 -20.55
N LEU A 219 -10.38 7.50 -19.55
CA LEU A 219 -10.99 6.90 -18.35
C LEU A 219 -11.86 7.91 -17.57
N GLU A 220 -11.50 9.19 -17.61
CA GLU A 220 -12.25 10.28 -16.99
C GLU A 220 -13.64 10.48 -17.59
N GLU A 221 -13.94 9.90 -18.75
CA GLU A 221 -15.28 9.94 -19.34
C GLU A 221 -16.23 8.87 -18.80
N VAL A 222 -15.71 7.84 -18.12
CA VAL A 222 -16.54 6.76 -17.58
C VAL A 222 -17.46 7.33 -16.50
N THR A 223 -18.77 7.14 -16.69
CA THR A 223 -19.81 7.64 -15.78
C THR A 223 -20.39 6.58 -14.86
N SER A 224 -20.26 5.29 -15.23
CA SER A 224 -20.66 4.19 -14.37
C SER A 224 -19.90 2.90 -14.68
N VAL A 225 -19.75 2.06 -13.67
CA VAL A 225 -19.28 0.67 -13.80
C VAL A 225 -20.45 -0.25 -13.41
N LYS A 226 -20.75 -1.23 -14.27
CA LYS A 226 -21.94 -2.08 -14.14
C LYS A 226 -21.61 -3.55 -14.27
N TRP A 227 -22.35 -4.37 -13.57
CA TRP A 227 -22.40 -5.81 -13.82
C TRP A 227 -23.57 -6.16 -14.73
N GLN A 228 -23.30 -7.00 -15.73
CA GLN A 228 -24.30 -7.65 -16.55
C GLN A 228 -24.16 -9.16 -16.37
N GLY A 229 -25.22 -9.79 -15.83
CA GLY A 229 -25.29 -11.24 -15.59
C GLY A 229 -25.17 -12.08 -16.87
N PRO A 230 -25.56 -13.38 -16.83
CA PRO A 230 -25.42 -14.24 -18.01
C PRO A 230 -26.20 -13.67 -19.18
N ALA A 231 -25.49 -13.06 -20.12
CA ALA A 231 -26.03 -12.40 -21.28
C ALA A 231 -25.40 -12.99 -22.53
N SER A 232 -26.20 -13.12 -23.59
CA SER A 232 -25.71 -13.64 -24.86
C SER A 232 -24.69 -12.67 -25.46
N LEU A 233 -23.45 -13.13 -25.61
CA LEU A 233 -22.48 -12.40 -26.42
C LEU A 233 -22.89 -12.38 -27.90
N PRO A 234 -22.38 -11.41 -28.68
CA PRO A 234 -22.54 -11.40 -30.13
C PRO A 234 -22.07 -12.71 -30.76
N ALA A 235 -22.74 -13.18 -31.81
CA ALA A 235 -22.31 -14.36 -32.54
C ALA A 235 -21.00 -14.07 -33.31
N LEU A 236 -19.98 -14.92 -33.12
CA LEU A 236 -18.73 -14.85 -33.88
C LEU A 236 -19.00 -15.18 -35.36
N THR A 237 -18.34 -14.47 -36.27
CA THR A 237 -18.49 -14.67 -37.72
C THR A 237 -17.10 -14.76 -38.36
N PRO A 238 -16.96 -15.27 -39.60
CA PRO A 238 -15.66 -15.26 -40.28
C PRO A 238 -15.04 -13.85 -40.41
N ALA A 239 -15.86 -12.79 -40.45
CA ALA A 239 -15.39 -11.39 -40.49
C ALA A 239 -15.04 -10.81 -39.11
N LYS A 240 -15.53 -11.43 -38.04
CA LYS A 240 -15.27 -11.07 -36.64
C LYS A 240 -15.03 -12.35 -35.84
N PRO A 241 -13.86 -12.99 -36.02
CA PRO A 241 -13.56 -14.29 -35.43
C PRO A 241 -13.37 -14.23 -33.91
N THR A 242 -13.21 -13.04 -33.31
CA THR A 242 -12.97 -12.85 -31.88
C THR A 242 -13.95 -11.83 -31.27
N TYR A 243 -14.10 -11.83 -29.95
CA TYR A 243 -14.89 -10.81 -29.26
C TYR A 243 -14.22 -9.43 -29.24
N GLU A 244 -12.89 -9.36 -29.44
CA GLU A 244 -12.17 -8.09 -29.61
C GLU A 244 -12.64 -7.33 -30.86
N ASP A 245 -13.02 -8.05 -31.92
CA ASP A 245 -13.61 -7.46 -33.14
C ASP A 245 -14.98 -6.78 -32.87
N PHE A 246 -15.59 -7.06 -31.72
CA PHE A 246 -16.81 -6.43 -31.22
C PHE A 246 -16.56 -5.39 -30.12
N GLY A 247 -15.28 -5.11 -29.78
CA GLY A 247 -14.90 -4.15 -28.74
C GLY A 247 -14.97 -4.71 -27.32
N TYR A 248 -14.88 -6.03 -27.14
CA TYR A 248 -14.80 -6.66 -25.83
C TYR A 248 -13.35 -7.05 -25.51
N LYS A 249 -12.98 -6.96 -24.24
CA LYS A 249 -11.70 -7.43 -23.71
C LYS A 249 -11.94 -8.54 -22.70
N ASN A 250 -11.19 -9.65 -22.78
CA ASN A 250 -11.25 -10.68 -21.74
C ASN A 250 -10.41 -10.23 -20.54
N VAL A 251 -11.04 -10.10 -19.37
CA VAL A 251 -10.40 -9.62 -18.12
C VAL A 251 -10.29 -10.73 -17.07
N THR A 252 -10.28 -11.98 -17.54
CA THR A 252 -10.13 -13.18 -16.71
C THR A 252 -8.65 -13.51 -16.53
N LEU A 253 -8.28 -14.03 -15.36
CA LEU A 253 -6.89 -14.33 -15.00
C LEU A 253 -6.17 -15.19 -16.04
N ASP A 254 -6.80 -16.28 -16.47
CA ASP A 254 -6.24 -17.19 -17.47
C ASP A 254 -7.32 -18.04 -18.15
N ASP A 255 -6.87 -18.92 -19.04
CA ASP A 255 -7.70 -19.85 -19.83
C ASP A 255 -8.32 -21.00 -19.04
N THR A 256 -8.09 -21.08 -17.72
CA THR A 256 -8.62 -22.12 -16.83
C THR A 256 -9.93 -21.72 -16.15
N TYR A 257 -10.37 -20.47 -16.28
CA TYR A 257 -11.62 -19.94 -15.70
C TYR A 257 -12.66 -19.60 -16.76
N ASP A 258 -13.92 -19.47 -16.34
CA ASP A 258 -14.98 -18.97 -17.22
C ASP A 258 -14.75 -17.48 -17.54
N PRO A 259 -14.84 -17.08 -18.82
CA PRO A 259 -14.44 -15.74 -19.22
C PRO A 259 -15.43 -14.67 -18.76
N ILE A 260 -14.88 -13.62 -18.15
CA ILE A 260 -15.51 -12.32 -17.96
C ILE A 260 -15.00 -11.38 -19.04
N TYR A 261 -15.93 -10.80 -19.78
CA TYR A 261 -15.64 -9.81 -20.80
C TYR A 261 -15.98 -8.41 -20.29
N LEU A 262 -15.13 -7.46 -20.61
CA LEU A 262 -15.30 -6.05 -20.34
C LEU A 262 -15.53 -5.32 -21.67
N TYR A 263 -16.49 -4.40 -21.71
CA TYR A 263 -16.65 -3.50 -22.85
C TYR A 263 -17.13 -2.12 -22.39
N TYR A 264 -16.92 -1.13 -23.27
CA TYR A 264 -17.33 0.25 -23.05
C TYR A 264 -18.53 0.63 -23.92
N ASP A 265 -19.64 0.97 -23.27
CA ASP A 265 -20.80 1.53 -23.97
C ASP A 265 -20.62 3.03 -24.19
N GLN A 266 -20.36 3.43 -25.44
CA GLN A 266 -20.15 4.82 -25.84
C GLN A 266 -21.38 5.71 -25.65
N ALA A 267 -22.59 5.16 -25.69
CA ALA A 267 -23.82 5.96 -25.60
C ALA A 267 -24.10 6.37 -24.15
N THR A 268 -23.92 5.44 -23.22
CA THR A 268 -24.13 5.69 -21.78
C THR A 268 -22.85 6.05 -21.04
N LYS A 269 -21.68 5.94 -21.70
CA LYS A 269 -20.36 6.09 -21.08
C LYS A 269 -20.18 5.15 -19.89
N SER A 270 -20.65 3.91 -20.01
CA SER A 270 -20.58 2.89 -18.94
C SER A 270 -19.54 1.82 -19.26
N MET A 271 -18.75 1.42 -18.26
CA MET A 271 -17.98 0.18 -18.29
C MET A 271 -18.84 -0.98 -17.83
N ILE A 272 -18.86 -2.06 -18.60
CA ILE A 272 -19.76 -3.19 -18.35
C ILE A 272 -18.94 -4.47 -18.27
N PHE A 273 -18.96 -5.10 -17.10
CA PHE A 273 -18.49 -6.46 -16.91
C PHE A 273 -19.61 -7.44 -17.27
N GLN A 274 -19.33 -8.36 -18.17
CA GLN A 274 -20.29 -9.32 -18.69
C GLN A 274 -19.79 -10.75 -18.50
N SER A 275 -20.66 -11.58 -17.93
CA SER A 275 -20.46 -13.03 -17.80
C SER A 275 -21.21 -13.81 -18.88
N THR A 276 -20.68 -14.98 -19.26
CA THR A 276 -21.22 -15.81 -20.35
C THR A 276 -22.03 -17.03 -19.89
N PRO A 277 -21.63 -17.78 -18.85
CA PRO A 277 -22.52 -18.70 -18.12
C PRO A 277 -23.07 -18.04 -16.85
N ALA A 278 -23.97 -18.74 -16.14
CA ALA A 278 -24.31 -18.41 -14.76
C ALA A 278 -23.09 -18.68 -13.84
N VAL A 279 -22.16 -17.73 -13.83
CA VAL A 279 -21.03 -17.69 -12.88
C VAL A 279 -21.62 -17.41 -11.51
N ILE A 280 -21.22 -18.21 -10.51
CA ILE A 280 -21.73 -18.10 -9.14
C ILE A 280 -20.89 -17.10 -8.36
N ASP A 281 -19.56 -17.18 -8.46
CA ASP A 281 -18.64 -16.29 -7.74
C ASP A 281 -17.56 -15.70 -8.68
N VAL A 282 -17.32 -14.39 -8.59
CA VAL A 282 -16.28 -13.67 -9.35
C VAL A 282 -15.25 -13.15 -8.36
N TYR A 283 -14.15 -13.87 -8.24
CA TYR A 283 -13.07 -13.51 -7.33
C TYR A 283 -12.23 -12.39 -7.93
N LEU A 284 -12.08 -11.32 -7.15
CA LEU A 284 -11.06 -10.32 -7.40
C LEU A 284 -9.67 -10.97 -7.30
N ASN A 285 -8.72 -10.42 -8.04
CA ASN A 285 -7.35 -10.91 -7.99
C ASN A 285 -6.71 -10.55 -6.64
N LYS A 286 -5.67 -11.31 -6.24
CA LYS A 286 -4.84 -10.96 -5.07
C LYS A 286 -4.33 -9.53 -5.16
N ASP A 287 -3.92 -9.13 -6.36
CA ASP A 287 -3.59 -7.77 -6.69
C ASP A 287 -4.79 -7.11 -7.38
N SER A 288 -5.59 -6.40 -6.60
CA SER A 288 -6.70 -5.61 -7.11
C SER A 288 -6.37 -4.11 -7.11
N SER A 289 -5.09 -3.73 -7.06
CA SER A 289 -4.73 -2.32 -7.05
C SER A 289 -5.19 -1.62 -8.33
N GLU A 290 -5.48 -0.32 -8.22
CA GLU A 290 -5.78 0.58 -9.34
C GLU A 290 -7.00 0.21 -10.20
N MET A 291 -7.75 -0.85 -9.85
CA MET A 291 -8.76 -1.44 -10.72
C MET A 291 -9.80 -0.41 -11.20
N PHE A 292 -10.26 0.51 -10.35
CA PHE A 292 -11.20 1.58 -10.71
C PHE A 292 -10.62 2.99 -10.48
N ASN A 293 -9.31 3.13 -10.69
CA ASN A 293 -8.57 4.38 -10.52
C ASN A 293 -8.87 5.40 -11.64
N ASN A 294 -8.94 6.69 -11.28
CA ASN A 294 -9.09 7.84 -12.17
C ASN A 294 -10.39 7.89 -12.99
N LEU A 295 -11.46 7.29 -12.47
CA LEU A 295 -12.80 7.38 -13.07
C LEU A 295 -13.53 8.64 -12.54
N SER A 296 -12.97 9.84 -12.76
CA SER A 296 -13.39 11.07 -12.08
C SER A 296 -14.83 11.53 -12.37
N LYS A 297 -15.42 11.15 -13.51
CA LYS A 297 -16.83 11.41 -13.81
C LYS A 297 -17.78 10.30 -13.37
N MET A 298 -17.28 9.22 -12.77
CA MET A 298 -18.10 8.09 -12.34
C MET A 298 -19.04 8.52 -11.21
N THR A 299 -20.34 8.27 -11.38
CA THR A 299 -21.37 8.58 -10.38
C THR A 299 -21.90 7.35 -9.66
N SER A 300 -21.69 6.16 -10.23
CA SER A 300 -22.15 4.89 -9.68
C SER A 300 -21.22 3.73 -10.07
N ILE A 301 -21.08 2.78 -9.16
CA ILE A 301 -20.36 1.53 -9.38
C ILE A 301 -21.14 0.37 -8.74
N ASP A 302 -21.28 -0.72 -9.49
CA ASP A 302 -21.82 -1.98 -9.00
C ASP A 302 -20.67 -2.94 -8.68
N LEU A 303 -20.46 -3.19 -7.38
CA LEU A 303 -19.45 -4.14 -6.89
C LEU A 303 -20.06 -5.46 -6.40
N SER A 304 -21.38 -5.64 -6.47
CA SER A 304 -22.13 -6.70 -5.76
C SER A 304 -21.75 -8.14 -6.13
N HIS A 305 -21.05 -8.32 -7.25
CA HIS A 305 -20.64 -9.62 -7.77
C HIS A 305 -19.16 -9.94 -7.49
N PHE A 306 -18.38 -9.02 -6.93
CA PHE A 306 -16.96 -9.18 -6.71
C PHE A 306 -16.65 -9.73 -5.32
N ASP A 307 -16.04 -10.92 -5.26
CA ASP A 307 -15.58 -11.54 -4.02
C ASP A 307 -14.13 -11.14 -3.73
N SER A 308 -13.91 -10.48 -2.59
CA SER A 308 -12.60 -9.94 -2.19
C SER A 308 -11.78 -10.85 -1.27
N ARG A 309 -12.23 -12.08 -0.93
CA ARG A 309 -11.61 -12.90 0.12
C ARG A 309 -10.17 -13.37 -0.17
N GLU A 310 -9.72 -13.21 -1.41
CA GLU A 310 -8.36 -13.53 -1.84
C GLU A 310 -7.47 -12.30 -2.01
N VAL A 311 -8.02 -11.09 -1.90
CA VAL A 311 -7.30 -9.84 -2.14
C VAL A 311 -6.25 -9.61 -1.06
N GLU A 312 -5.03 -9.25 -1.51
CA GLU A 312 -3.90 -8.90 -0.65
C GLU A 312 -3.57 -7.39 -0.74
N THR A 313 -3.97 -6.69 -1.81
CA THR A 313 -3.86 -5.23 -1.96
C THR A 313 -5.09 -4.63 -2.64
N LEU A 314 -5.58 -3.52 -2.07
CA LEU A 314 -6.61 -2.63 -2.60
C LEU A 314 -6.04 -1.22 -2.85
N ALA A 315 -4.72 -1.13 -3.05
CA ALA A 315 -4.06 0.16 -3.28
C ALA A 315 -4.70 0.90 -4.47
N ASP A 316 -5.11 2.14 -4.26
CA ASP A 316 -5.70 3.04 -5.26
C ASP A 316 -6.94 2.46 -5.98
N PHE A 317 -7.64 1.50 -5.35
CA PHE A 317 -8.76 0.76 -5.97
C PHE A 317 -9.87 1.66 -6.50
N LEU A 318 -10.27 2.68 -5.73
CA LEU A 318 -11.26 3.70 -6.09
C LEU A 318 -10.66 5.10 -5.95
N MET A 319 -9.39 5.27 -6.30
CA MET A 319 -8.74 6.58 -6.27
C MET A 319 -9.32 7.50 -7.34
N ASN A 320 -9.53 8.77 -6.98
CA ASN A 320 -10.01 9.86 -7.85
C ASN A 320 -11.40 9.61 -8.49
N ALA A 321 -12.31 8.90 -7.81
CA ALA A 321 -13.72 8.81 -8.22
C ALA A 321 -14.52 10.02 -7.68
N GLU A 322 -14.10 11.23 -8.08
CA GLU A 322 -14.54 12.51 -7.51
C GLU A 322 -16.06 12.74 -7.51
N ARG A 323 -16.80 12.13 -8.44
CA ARG A 323 -18.26 12.28 -8.57
C ARG A 323 -19.06 11.10 -8.02
N LEU A 324 -18.39 10.12 -7.42
CA LEU A 324 -19.04 8.94 -6.87
C LEU A 324 -19.87 9.33 -5.65
N ALA A 325 -21.19 9.15 -5.73
CA ALA A 325 -22.11 9.60 -4.68
C ALA A 325 -22.24 8.59 -3.54
N SER A 326 -22.06 7.30 -3.84
CA SER A 326 -22.15 6.20 -2.88
C SER A 326 -21.40 4.98 -3.41
N VAL A 327 -20.92 4.14 -2.50
CA VAL A 327 -20.32 2.84 -2.83
C VAL A 327 -20.74 1.80 -1.78
N ASP A 328 -21.14 0.62 -2.22
CA ASP A 328 -21.45 -0.51 -1.33
C ASP A 328 -20.31 -1.53 -1.35
N VAL A 329 -19.59 -1.61 -0.23
CA VAL A 329 -18.53 -2.59 0.05
C VAL A 329 -18.86 -3.45 1.27
N SER A 330 -20.14 -3.52 1.66
CA SER A 330 -20.58 -4.23 2.86
C SER A 330 -20.30 -5.74 2.81
N HIS A 331 -20.18 -6.31 1.62
CA HIS A 331 -19.89 -7.73 1.39
C HIS A 331 -18.39 -8.03 1.24
N PHE A 332 -17.51 -7.02 1.21
CA PHE A 332 -16.07 -7.23 1.07
C PHE A 332 -15.49 -7.89 2.34
N ASP A 333 -14.75 -8.98 2.14
CA ASP A 333 -13.87 -9.59 3.13
C ASP A 333 -12.43 -9.15 2.87
N VAL A 334 -11.91 -8.29 3.74
CA VAL A 334 -10.59 -7.67 3.60
C VAL A 334 -9.54 -8.23 4.56
N ARG A 335 -9.81 -9.36 5.21
CA ARG A 335 -8.92 -9.91 6.26
C ARG A 335 -7.52 -10.26 5.78
N LYS A 336 -7.32 -10.44 4.47
CA LYS A 336 -6.02 -10.71 3.84
C LYS A 336 -5.35 -9.46 3.25
N VAL A 337 -6.07 -8.35 3.16
CA VAL A 337 -5.57 -7.12 2.55
C VAL A 337 -4.54 -6.48 3.49
N LYS A 338 -3.35 -6.23 2.95
CA LYS A 338 -2.22 -5.60 3.66
C LYS A 338 -2.08 -4.14 3.31
N ASP A 339 -2.45 -3.77 2.08
CA ASP A 339 -2.28 -2.44 1.54
C ASP A 339 -3.62 -1.84 1.11
N PHE A 340 -4.01 -0.74 1.76
CA PHE A 340 -5.18 0.06 1.44
C PHE A 340 -4.80 1.47 1.01
N GLN A 341 -3.54 1.68 0.59
CA GLN A 341 -3.06 2.97 0.14
C GLN A 341 -4.07 3.61 -0.82
N GLY A 342 -4.44 4.86 -0.60
CA GLY A 342 -5.25 5.65 -1.53
C GLY A 342 -6.59 5.02 -1.94
N MET A 343 -7.09 3.99 -1.25
CA MET A 343 -8.25 3.20 -1.69
C MET A 343 -9.46 4.09 -2.02
N PHE A 344 -9.68 5.16 -1.25
CA PHE A 344 -10.73 6.15 -1.47
C PHE A 344 -10.21 7.58 -1.70
N TYR A 345 -8.94 7.74 -2.06
CA TYR A 345 -8.32 9.06 -2.25
C TYR A 345 -9.14 9.93 -3.20
N SER A 346 -9.39 11.19 -2.82
CA SER A 346 -10.11 12.20 -3.61
C SER A 346 -11.53 11.78 -4.05
N ASN A 347 -12.23 10.98 -3.26
CA ASN A 347 -13.65 10.71 -3.47
C ASN A 347 -14.52 11.83 -2.88
N SER A 348 -14.38 13.02 -3.46
CA SER A 348 -14.90 14.29 -2.93
C SER A 348 -16.42 14.45 -2.97
N SER A 349 -17.18 13.55 -3.62
CA SER A 349 -18.65 13.56 -3.60
C SER A 349 -19.27 12.55 -2.62
N LEU A 350 -18.48 11.65 -2.03
CA LEU A 350 -18.99 10.73 -1.00
C LEU A 350 -19.37 11.53 0.25
N THR A 351 -20.58 11.30 0.76
CA THR A 351 -21.07 11.97 1.99
C THR A 351 -21.04 11.05 3.21
N SER A 352 -21.11 9.74 2.98
CA SER A 352 -21.00 8.71 4.01
C SER A 352 -20.26 7.50 3.45
N LEU A 353 -19.61 6.75 4.33
CA LEU A 353 -18.90 5.52 3.99
C LEU A 353 -19.01 4.52 5.14
N ASP A 354 -19.68 3.40 4.89
CA ASP A 354 -19.85 2.33 5.86
C ASP A 354 -18.86 1.18 5.59
N LEU A 355 -17.83 1.08 6.42
CA LEU A 355 -16.81 0.04 6.37
C LEU A 355 -16.92 -0.90 7.58
N THR A 356 -18.13 -1.09 8.13
CA THR A 356 -18.34 -2.00 9.27
C THR A 356 -17.91 -3.43 8.97
N SER A 357 -17.94 -3.89 7.72
CA SER A 357 -17.45 -5.22 7.32
C SER A 357 -15.92 -5.35 7.32
N PHE A 358 -15.17 -4.23 7.37
CA PHE A 358 -13.72 -4.23 7.18
C PHE A 358 -13.00 -4.63 8.47
N HIS A 359 -12.53 -5.88 8.51
CA HIS A 359 -11.65 -6.42 9.54
C HIS A 359 -10.21 -6.38 9.04
N THR A 360 -9.43 -5.38 9.50
CA THR A 360 -8.13 -5.04 8.91
C THR A 360 -6.93 -5.66 9.64
N ASP A 361 -7.06 -6.84 10.23
CA ASP A 361 -6.02 -7.50 11.05
C ASP A 361 -4.67 -7.74 10.35
N SER A 362 -4.66 -7.72 9.02
CA SER A 362 -3.47 -7.89 8.18
C SER A 362 -2.91 -6.58 7.62
N ALA A 363 -3.60 -5.45 7.83
CA ALA A 363 -3.21 -4.16 7.27
C ALA A 363 -1.86 -3.69 7.80
N THR A 364 -1.02 -3.23 6.88
CA THR A 364 0.29 -2.61 7.17
C THR A 364 0.38 -1.18 6.64
N ASN A 365 -0.46 -0.80 5.66
CA ASN A 365 -0.39 0.48 4.97
C ASN A 365 -1.79 1.11 4.80
N PHE A 366 -1.99 2.30 5.40
CA PHE A 366 -3.17 3.15 5.25
C PHE A 366 -2.85 4.52 4.63
N TYR A 367 -1.67 4.65 4.01
CA TYR A 367 -1.23 5.87 3.34
C TYR A 367 -2.34 6.45 2.46
N GLN A 368 -2.80 7.66 2.77
CA GLN A 368 -3.77 8.41 1.98
C GLN A 368 -5.14 7.75 1.76
N MET A 369 -5.53 6.74 2.57
CA MET A 369 -6.74 5.94 2.32
C MET A 369 -8.02 6.76 2.12
N PHE A 370 -8.23 7.83 2.91
CA PHE A 370 -9.39 8.74 2.80
C PHE A 370 -9.00 10.18 2.50
N PHE A 371 -7.76 10.43 2.06
CA PHE A 371 -7.29 11.80 1.83
C PHE A 371 -8.18 12.51 0.79
N LEU A 372 -8.55 13.76 1.05
CA LEU A 372 -9.41 14.57 0.18
C LEU A 372 -10.85 14.02 -0.02
N CYS A 373 -11.32 13.14 0.86
CA CYS A 373 -12.75 12.78 0.97
C CYS A 373 -13.56 13.91 1.64
N SER A 374 -13.52 15.12 1.07
CA SER A 374 -13.89 16.37 1.76
C SER A 374 -15.36 16.49 2.16
N GLN A 375 -16.27 15.71 1.58
CA GLN A 375 -17.70 15.74 1.90
C GLN A 375 -18.14 14.60 2.83
N VAL A 376 -17.25 13.66 3.20
CA VAL A 376 -17.59 12.56 4.09
C VAL A 376 -17.79 13.10 5.51
N SER A 377 -19.03 13.01 5.99
CA SER A 377 -19.45 13.44 7.34
C SER A 377 -19.81 12.26 8.25
N ASP A 378 -20.11 11.09 7.68
CA ASP A 378 -20.38 9.83 8.40
C ASP A 378 -19.45 8.72 7.90
N LEU A 379 -18.34 8.49 8.62
CA LEU A 379 -17.38 7.41 8.36
C LEU A 379 -17.48 6.34 9.45
N LYS A 380 -17.84 5.11 9.08
CA LYS A 380 -17.98 3.98 10.02
C LYS A 380 -16.85 2.99 9.84
N ILE A 381 -15.96 2.92 10.82
CA ILE A 381 -14.77 2.04 10.82
C ILE A 381 -14.61 1.21 12.12
N PRO A 382 -15.68 0.67 12.74
CA PRO A 382 -15.61 0.10 14.09
C PRO A 382 -14.71 -1.15 14.23
N ASN A 383 -14.42 -1.83 13.11
CA ASN A 383 -13.67 -3.08 13.09
C ASN A 383 -12.24 -2.93 12.55
N PHE A 384 -11.75 -1.69 12.40
CA PHE A 384 -10.37 -1.45 12.00
C PHE A 384 -9.42 -1.92 13.10
N LYS A 385 -8.49 -2.80 12.73
CA LYS A 385 -7.35 -3.23 13.55
C LYS A 385 -6.08 -2.64 12.95
N THR A 386 -5.36 -1.86 13.75
CA THR A 386 -4.24 -1.04 13.27
C THR A 386 -2.89 -1.45 13.85
N GLY A 387 -2.83 -2.45 14.73
CA GLY A 387 -1.61 -2.81 15.47
C GLY A 387 -0.41 -3.27 14.62
N LYS A 388 -0.61 -3.54 13.32
CA LYS A 388 0.46 -3.84 12.34
C LYS A 388 0.72 -2.72 11.34
N VAL A 389 -0.09 -1.66 11.35
CA VAL A 389 0.02 -0.55 10.41
C VAL A 389 1.23 0.31 10.79
N THR A 390 2.10 0.56 9.81
CA THR A 390 3.30 1.39 9.98
C THR A 390 3.16 2.75 9.30
N ARG A 391 2.19 2.88 8.37
CA ARG A 391 1.99 4.04 7.49
C ARG A 391 0.58 4.59 7.63
N PHE A 392 0.45 5.75 8.28
CA PHE A 392 -0.80 6.48 8.52
C PHE A 392 -0.84 7.83 7.79
N GLU A 393 0.13 8.12 6.93
CA GLU A 393 0.29 9.44 6.35
C GLU A 393 -0.98 9.86 5.61
N SER A 394 -1.46 11.06 5.91
CA SER A 394 -2.65 11.67 5.30
C SER A 394 -3.91 10.79 5.34
N MET A 395 -3.98 9.74 6.16
CA MET A 395 -5.07 8.75 6.15
C MET A 395 -6.45 9.43 6.25
N PHE A 396 -6.56 10.44 7.11
CA PHE A 396 -7.78 11.23 7.34
C PHE A 396 -7.59 12.70 7.03
N GLY A 397 -6.64 13.07 6.15
CA GLY A 397 -6.39 14.47 5.82
C GLY A 397 -7.43 15.04 4.87
N SER A 398 -7.76 16.32 5.04
CA SER A 398 -8.68 17.09 4.21
C SER A 398 -10.07 16.46 4.09
N MET A 399 -10.56 15.91 5.21
CA MET A 399 -11.95 15.46 5.37
C MET A 399 -12.78 16.62 5.95
N ASP A 400 -12.94 17.69 5.16
CA ASP A 400 -13.44 19.00 5.60
C ASP A 400 -14.83 18.98 6.26
N ALA A 401 -15.67 17.98 5.98
CA ALA A 401 -17.01 17.82 6.54
C ALA A 401 -17.08 16.95 7.81
N LEU A 402 -15.97 16.33 8.23
CA LEU A 402 -15.95 15.40 9.36
C LEU A 402 -15.82 16.15 10.69
N GLU A 403 -16.88 16.14 11.51
CA GLU A 403 -16.91 16.85 12.80
C GLU A 403 -16.31 16.04 13.96
N SER A 404 -16.37 14.71 13.89
CA SER A 404 -15.82 13.80 14.91
C SER A 404 -15.53 12.41 14.32
N LEU A 405 -14.63 11.67 14.97
CA LEU A 405 -14.30 10.29 14.59
C LEU A 405 -13.92 9.47 15.83
N ASP A 406 -14.53 8.30 16.01
CA ASP A 406 -14.14 7.37 17.08
C ASP A 406 -12.94 6.52 16.67
N LEU A 407 -11.78 6.81 17.28
CA LEU A 407 -10.52 6.11 17.08
C LEU A 407 -10.03 5.41 18.36
N THR A 408 -10.89 5.29 19.38
CA THR A 408 -10.50 4.77 20.70
C THR A 408 -10.03 3.30 20.66
N HIS A 409 -10.41 2.57 19.61
CA HIS A 409 -10.05 1.17 19.39
C HIS A 409 -8.76 0.99 18.57
N PHE A 410 -8.13 2.08 18.08
CA PHE A 410 -6.90 2.01 17.32
C PHE A 410 -5.71 1.68 18.24
N ASP A 411 -4.89 0.72 17.80
CA ASP A 411 -3.55 0.48 18.32
C ASP A 411 -2.54 1.04 17.31
N VAL A 412 -1.92 2.16 17.63
CA VAL A 412 -0.95 2.86 16.77
C VAL A 412 0.50 2.56 17.14
N SER A 413 0.74 1.56 18.00
CA SER A 413 2.07 1.29 18.55
C SER A 413 3.12 0.83 17.53
N SER A 414 2.67 0.35 16.37
CA SER A 414 3.52 0.01 15.23
C SER A 414 3.73 1.14 14.24
N GLY A 415 3.00 2.27 14.37
CA GLY A 415 3.05 3.39 13.44
C GLY A 415 4.42 4.06 13.42
N GLU A 416 4.99 4.23 12.23
CA GLU A 416 6.27 4.92 12.02
C GLU A 416 6.07 6.32 11.41
N ASN A 417 5.04 6.50 10.59
CA ASN A 417 4.78 7.75 9.88
C ASN A 417 3.33 8.21 10.04
N PHE A 418 3.16 9.41 10.60
CA PHE A 418 1.88 10.07 10.87
C PHE A 418 1.74 11.42 10.13
N ASP A 419 2.60 11.64 9.13
CA ASP A 419 2.66 12.87 8.34
C ASP A 419 1.27 13.27 7.78
N PHE A 420 0.83 14.51 8.02
CA PHE A 420 -0.47 15.04 7.59
C PHE A 420 -1.72 14.21 8.00
N MET A 421 -1.63 13.27 8.96
CA MET A 421 -2.70 12.27 9.20
C MET A 421 -4.11 12.88 9.36
N PHE A 422 -4.24 14.02 10.06
CA PHE A 422 -5.50 14.73 10.28
C PHE A 422 -5.50 16.15 9.68
N ALA A 423 -4.52 16.47 8.85
CA ALA A 423 -4.31 17.80 8.35
C ALA A 423 -5.50 18.31 7.53
N GLY A 424 -5.93 19.54 7.76
CA GLY A 424 -6.98 20.21 7.00
C GLY A 424 -8.41 19.82 7.41
N ASN A 425 -8.60 19.05 8.49
CA ASN A 425 -9.93 18.70 8.99
C ASN A 425 -10.59 19.91 9.68
N ALA A 426 -11.02 20.88 8.88
CA ALA A 426 -11.43 22.21 9.32
C ALA A 426 -12.72 22.22 10.18
N ALA A 427 -13.61 21.24 10.01
CA ALA A 427 -14.85 21.11 10.79
C ALA A 427 -14.71 20.24 12.05
N MET A 428 -13.56 19.59 12.27
CA MET A 428 -13.40 18.64 13.38
C MET A 428 -13.40 19.37 14.72
N THR A 429 -14.40 19.07 15.55
CA THR A 429 -14.57 19.67 16.90
C THR A 429 -14.29 18.67 18.02
N ASN A 430 -14.21 17.38 17.71
CA ASN A 430 -13.90 16.34 18.69
C ASN A 430 -13.02 15.23 18.08
N LEU A 431 -11.84 15.02 18.66
CA LEU A 431 -10.91 13.96 18.31
C LEU A 431 -10.39 13.29 19.58
N ASN A 432 -10.89 12.08 19.88
CA ASN A 432 -10.41 11.32 21.05
C ASN A 432 -9.30 10.35 20.65
N ILE A 433 -8.06 10.75 20.92
CA ILE A 433 -6.83 9.94 20.74
C ILE A 433 -6.00 9.84 22.02
N SER A 434 -6.63 10.10 23.17
CA SER A 434 -5.97 10.14 24.50
C SER A 434 -5.24 8.84 24.86
N ASN A 435 -5.66 7.70 24.31
CA ASN A 435 -5.07 6.39 24.58
C ASN A 435 -3.92 6.00 23.63
N TRP A 436 -3.54 6.86 22.68
CA TRP A 436 -2.54 6.53 21.68
C TRP A 436 -1.11 6.54 22.24
N TYR A 437 -0.39 5.44 22.01
CA TYR A 437 1.02 5.27 22.37
C TYR A 437 1.85 5.02 21.11
N THR A 438 2.85 5.88 20.85
CA THR A 438 3.53 6.00 19.54
C THR A 438 5.04 5.67 19.57
N PRO A 439 5.49 4.55 20.16
CA PRO A 439 6.91 4.30 20.45
C PRO A 439 7.78 4.16 19.19
N LYS A 440 7.20 3.95 18.01
CA LYS A 440 7.94 3.82 16.75
C LYS A 440 7.82 5.02 15.82
N ALA A 441 7.10 6.06 16.22
CA ALA A 441 6.89 7.23 15.39
C ALA A 441 8.23 7.91 15.07
N LYS A 442 8.47 8.19 13.79
CA LYS A 442 9.64 8.87 13.24
C LYS A 442 9.28 10.21 12.62
N ASP A 443 8.09 10.31 12.04
CA ASP A 443 7.59 11.51 11.38
C ASP A 443 6.17 11.85 11.87
N MET A 444 6.01 13.06 12.39
CA MET A 444 4.74 13.66 12.84
C MET A 444 4.52 15.04 12.19
N ASN A 445 5.18 15.30 11.05
CA ASN A 445 5.03 16.54 10.30
C ASN A 445 3.56 16.83 9.98
N SER A 446 3.14 18.07 10.21
CA SER A 446 1.79 18.54 9.88
C SER A 446 0.63 17.67 10.40
N MET A 447 0.82 16.82 11.43
CA MET A 447 -0.17 15.82 11.83
C MET A 447 -1.56 16.41 12.12
N PHE A 448 -1.61 17.62 12.71
CA PHE A 448 -2.83 18.36 13.06
C PHE A 448 -2.91 19.73 12.34
N TYR A 449 -2.20 19.88 11.22
CA TYR A 449 -2.12 21.13 10.44
C TYR A 449 -3.51 21.64 10.04
N MET A 450 -3.80 22.93 10.29
CA MET A 450 -5.06 23.60 9.92
C MET A 450 -6.34 22.94 10.49
N MET A 451 -6.28 22.32 11.66
CA MET A 451 -7.47 21.87 12.40
C MET A 451 -8.13 23.03 13.15
N TYR A 452 -8.71 23.97 12.39
CA TYR A 452 -9.17 25.27 12.89
C TYR A 452 -10.23 25.24 13.99
N ALA A 453 -11.04 24.17 14.06
CA ALA A 453 -12.21 24.09 14.93
C ALA A 453 -12.01 23.22 16.19
N LEU A 454 -10.84 22.57 16.37
CA LEU A 454 -10.60 21.64 17.48
C LEU A 454 -10.20 22.41 18.75
N PRO A 455 -11.03 22.43 19.82
CA PRO A 455 -10.75 23.23 21.02
C PRO A 455 -9.82 22.52 22.02
N HIS A 456 -9.81 21.19 22.02
CA HIS A 456 -9.07 20.36 22.97
C HIS A 456 -8.40 19.19 22.25
N LEU A 457 -7.15 18.90 22.63
CA LEU A 457 -6.37 17.81 22.07
C LEU A 457 -5.53 17.15 23.18
N ASP A 458 -5.87 15.90 23.52
CA ASP A 458 -5.09 15.10 24.48
C ASP A 458 -4.11 14.19 23.75
N ILE A 459 -2.83 14.52 23.87
CA ILE A 459 -1.68 13.80 23.30
C ILE A 459 -0.72 13.31 24.39
N SER A 460 -1.18 13.24 25.65
CA SER A 460 -0.34 12.96 26.84
C SER A 460 0.37 11.60 26.82
N HIS A 461 -0.11 10.66 26.00
CA HIS A 461 0.43 9.32 25.87
C HIS A 461 1.38 9.14 24.67
N PHE A 462 1.64 10.19 23.90
CA PHE A 462 2.58 10.11 22.78
C PHE A 462 3.99 9.84 23.29
N ASP A 463 4.65 8.84 22.69
CA ASP A 463 6.09 8.64 22.85
C ASP A 463 6.79 9.26 21.64
N THR A 464 7.46 10.37 21.86
CA THR A 464 8.17 11.12 20.80
C THR A 464 9.66 10.82 20.76
N SER A 465 10.15 9.84 21.53
CA SER A 465 11.59 9.54 21.65
C SER A 465 12.29 9.19 20.33
N ASN A 466 11.57 8.67 19.34
CA ASN A 466 12.11 8.31 18.04
C ASN A 466 11.77 9.29 16.92
N VAL A 467 11.02 10.36 17.22
CA VAL A 467 10.57 11.33 16.24
C VAL A 467 11.74 12.20 15.79
N THR A 468 11.86 12.39 14.47
CA THR A 468 12.91 13.19 13.83
C THR A 468 12.36 14.45 13.14
N ASN A 469 11.06 14.48 12.85
CA ASN A 469 10.36 15.53 12.14
C ASN A 469 9.05 15.91 12.85
N MET A 470 8.96 17.17 13.29
CA MET A 470 7.78 17.78 13.92
C MET A 470 7.41 19.12 13.25
N ASP A 471 7.88 19.36 12.02
CA ASP A 471 7.54 20.59 11.28
C ASP A 471 6.02 20.76 11.21
N SER A 472 5.55 21.98 11.48
CA SER A 472 4.15 22.39 11.34
C SER A 472 3.10 21.51 12.05
N MET A 473 3.50 20.70 13.04
CA MET A 473 2.62 19.70 13.67
C MET A 473 1.29 20.26 14.19
N PHE A 474 1.30 21.48 14.77
CA PHE A 474 0.12 22.17 15.31
C PHE A 474 -0.18 23.48 14.57
N TYR A 475 0.27 23.62 13.32
CA TYR A 475 0.10 24.84 12.53
C TYR A 475 -1.38 25.23 12.39
N GLU A 476 -1.70 26.49 12.71
CA GLU A 476 -3.04 27.08 12.62
C GLU A 476 -4.15 26.33 13.37
N MET A 477 -3.84 25.72 14.52
CA MET A 477 -4.84 25.22 15.46
C MET A 477 -5.43 26.35 16.31
N ASN A 478 -6.09 27.32 15.65
CA ASN A 478 -6.49 28.59 16.25
C ASN A 478 -7.55 28.44 17.37
N ALA A 479 -8.39 27.39 17.35
CA ALA A 479 -9.37 27.14 18.39
C ALA A 479 -8.79 26.48 19.66
N LEU A 480 -7.58 25.92 19.58
CA LEU A 480 -6.99 25.16 20.68
C LEU A 480 -6.71 26.06 21.90
N GLU A 481 -7.29 25.72 23.05
CA GLU A 481 -7.19 26.52 24.27
C GLU A 481 -6.00 26.11 25.15
N GLU A 482 -5.68 24.81 25.17
CA GLU A 482 -4.63 24.21 25.98
C GLU A 482 -3.82 23.21 25.14
N LEU A 483 -2.50 23.19 25.33
CA LEU A 483 -1.62 22.25 24.66
C LEU A 483 -0.48 21.80 25.59
N ASN A 484 -0.51 20.54 26.00
CA ASN A 484 0.53 19.97 26.86
C ASN A 484 1.58 19.18 26.05
N VAL A 485 2.76 19.78 25.87
CA VAL A 485 3.93 19.16 25.22
C VAL A 485 5.11 18.93 26.18
N SER A 486 4.90 19.10 27.49
CA SER A 486 5.96 18.98 28.52
C SER A 486 6.57 17.57 28.66
N HIS A 487 5.92 16.56 28.08
CA HIS A 487 6.40 15.18 28.09
C HIS A 487 7.18 14.79 26.82
N PHE A 488 7.26 15.69 25.82
CA PHE A 488 7.93 15.39 24.56
C PHE A 488 9.44 15.21 24.74
N ARG A 489 10.00 14.20 24.08
CA ARG A 489 11.44 13.89 24.02
C ARG A 489 11.97 14.24 22.64
N THR A 490 12.59 15.41 22.52
CA THR A 490 12.93 15.97 21.21
C THR A 490 14.39 15.82 20.79
N SER A 491 15.21 15.04 21.51
CA SER A 491 16.66 14.94 21.26
C SER A 491 17.02 14.42 19.87
N ASN A 492 16.12 13.68 19.21
CA ASN A 492 16.30 13.17 17.84
C ASN A 492 15.69 14.08 16.76
N VAL A 493 14.97 15.14 17.14
CA VAL A 493 14.25 16.01 16.19
C VAL A 493 15.23 16.94 15.48
N THR A 494 15.09 17.02 14.17
CA THR A 494 15.92 17.86 13.28
C THR A 494 15.13 18.97 12.59
N LYS A 495 13.81 18.84 12.52
CA LYS A 495 12.87 19.75 11.86
C LYS A 495 11.74 20.13 12.84
N MET A 496 11.64 21.41 13.18
CA MET A 496 10.62 22.01 14.08
C MET A 496 10.08 23.36 13.57
N GLY A 497 10.32 23.70 12.29
CA GLY A 497 9.83 24.91 11.66
C GLY A 497 8.31 25.00 11.75
N SER A 498 7.81 26.19 12.09
CA SER A 498 6.38 26.51 12.15
C SER A 498 5.52 25.61 13.05
N MET A 499 6.13 24.85 13.98
CA MET A 499 5.44 23.86 14.81
C MET A 499 4.21 24.42 15.57
N PHE A 500 4.29 25.66 16.07
CA PHE A 500 3.21 26.35 16.80
C PHE A 500 2.74 27.62 16.08
N TYR A 501 2.91 27.68 14.75
CA TYR A 501 2.48 28.81 13.94
C TYR A 501 0.97 29.08 14.10
N ASN A 502 0.60 30.31 14.44
CA ASN A 502 -0.77 30.77 14.65
C ASN A 502 -1.58 29.93 15.66
N VAL A 503 -0.96 29.24 16.61
CA VAL A 503 -1.68 28.64 17.75
C VAL A 503 -2.09 29.76 18.72
N SER A 504 -3.07 30.57 18.32
CA SER A 504 -3.27 31.92 18.84
C SER A 504 -3.96 31.99 20.20
N ASN A 505 -4.70 30.95 20.59
CA ASN A 505 -5.49 30.92 21.83
C ASN A 505 -4.77 30.27 23.02
N VAL A 506 -3.70 29.50 22.80
CA VAL A 506 -2.93 28.86 23.88
C VAL A 506 -2.20 29.93 24.70
N ARG A 507 -2.43 29.91 26.02
CA ARG A 507 -1.86 30.89 26.98
C ARG A 507 -0.60 30.42 27.66
N ASP A 508 -0.55 29.13 27.99
CA ASP A 508 0.56 28.47 28.66
C ASP A 508 1.10 27.36 27.76
N LEU A 509 2.37 27.49 27.35
CA LEU A 509 3.06 26.48 26.55
C LEU A 509 4.40 26.14 27.20
N ASP A 510 4.50 24.95 27.81
CA ASP A 510 5.73 24.46 28.41
C ASP A 510 6.60 23.71 27.39
N VAL A 511 7.60 24.42 26.86
CA VAL A 511 8.67 23.87 25.98
C VAL A 511 10.00 23.74 26.71
N SER A 512 10.00 23.84 28.04
CA SER A 512 11.26 23.93 28.80
C SER A 512 12.13 22.68 28.69
N ASN A 513 11.55 21.52 28.40
CA ASN A 513 12.22 20.23 28.23
C ASN A 513 12.69 19.94 26.80
N PHE A 514 12.51 20.85 25.84
CA PHE A 514 12.90 20.64 24.45
C PHE A 514 14.43 20.67 24.32
N ASP A 515 15.01 19.59 23.81
CA ASP A 515 16.37 19.55 23.25
C ASP A 515 16.29 19.90 21.77
N THR A 516 16.88 21.04 21.39
CA THR A 516 16.92 21.53 20.01
C THR A 516 18.31 21.44 19.37
N SER A 517 19.25 20.72 20.00
CA SER A 517 20.67 20.67 19.58
C SER A 517 20.92 20.07 18.19
N ASN A 518 19.89 19.45 17.59
CA ASN A 518 19.90 18.88 16.25
C ASN A 518 19.06 19.66 15.22
N VAL A 519 18.38 20.73 15.63
CA VAL A 519 17.49 21.52 14.77
C VAL A 519 18.29 22.53 13.95
N GLU A 520 18.06 22.56 12.63
CA GLU A 520 18.70 23.53 11.72
C GLU A 520 17.78 24.68 11.27
N ASP A 521 16.46 24.49 11.34
CA ASP A 521 15.46 25.49 10.94
C ASP A 521 14.41 25.70 12.05
N MET A 522 14.25 26.94 12.50
CA MET A 522 13.25 27.38 13.49
C MET A 522 12.34 28.48 12.92
N GLN A 523 12.22 28.57 11.59
CA GLN A 523 11.38 29.55 10.92
C GLN A 523 9.95 29.50 11.48
N ALA A 524 9.47 30.67 11.91
CA ALA A 524 8.10 30.92 12.33
C ALA A 524 7.56 29.98 13.43
N MET A 525 8.45 29.35 14.23
CA MET A 525 8.09 28.33 15.22
C MET A 525 7.01 28.79 16.20
N PHE A 526 7.06 30.06 16.67
CA PHE A 526 6.10 30.67 17.58
C PHE A 526 5.37 31.87 16.95
N TYR A 527 5.37 31.97 15.62
CA TYR A 527 4.71 33.07 14.92
C TYR A 527 3.22 33.11 15.26
N GLY A 528 2.68 34.28 15.61
CA GLY A 528 1.24 34.46 15.81
C GLY A 528 0.65 33.72 17.01
N MET A 529 1.47 33.27 17.97
CA MET A 529 0.99 32.84 19.27
C MET A 529 0.55 34.07 20.08
N GLU A 530 -0.63 34.61 19.77
CA GLU A 530 -1.05 35.92 20.29
C GLU A 530 -1.35 35.94 21.79
N SER A 531 -1.78 34.80 22.36
CA SER A 531 -2.22 34.70 23.76
C SER A 531 -1.16 34.16 24.73
N VAL A 532 -0.01 33.67 24.24
CA VAL A 532 1.02 33.08 25.12
C VAL A 532 1.65 34.14 26.02
N GLU A 533 1.61 33.93 27.34
CA GLU A 533 2.08 34.94 28.31
C GLU A 533 3.53 34.72 28.74
N HIS A 534 3.97 33.46 28.74
CA HIS A 534 5.30 33.04 29.18
C HIS A 534 5.86 31.97 28.24
N LEU A 535 7.15 32.06 27.93
CA LEU A 535 7.85 31.08 27.11
C LEU A 535 9.25 30.83 27.70
N ASN A 536 9.44 29.68 28.34
CA ASN A 536 10.73 29.30 28.89
C ASN A 536 11.59 28.61 27.81
N LEU A 537 12.57 29.33 27.29
CA LEU A 537 13.45 28.85 26.21
C LEU A 537 14.84 28.44 26.71
N SER A 538 15.08 28.34 28.02
CA SER A 538 16.42 28.20 28.61
C SER A 538 17.21 26.95 28.16
N ASN A 539 16.52 25.88 27.74
CA ASN A 539 17.15 24.65 27.24
C ASN A 539 17.34 24.60 25.72
N PHE A 540 16.89 25.64 24.98
CA PHE A 540 17.11 25.70 23.54
C PHE A 540 18.62 25.82 23.24
N ASP A 541 19.11 24.91 22.40
CA ASP A 541 20.42 24.98 21.78
C ASP A 541 20.25 25.35 20.32
N THR A 542 20.62 26.59 19.98
CA THR A 542 20.44 27.13 18.63
C THR A 542 21.71 27.10 17.79
N ARG A 543 22.79 26.44 18.27
CA ARG A 543 24.11 26.47 17.61
C ARG A 543 24.11 25.96 16.18
N LYS A 544 23.15 25.11 15.79
CA LYS A 544 23.02 24.58 14.42
C LYS A 544 22.00 25.34 13.56
N VAL A 545 21.22 26.22 14.17
CA VAL A 545 20.12 26.91 13.48
C VAL A 545 20.68 27.90 12.46
N LYS A 546 20.12 27.85 11.24
CA LYS A 546 20.46 28.74 10.11
C LYS A 546 19.36 29.76 9.84
N ASN A 547 18.10 29.41 10.11
CA ASN A 547 16.93 30.22 9.79
C ASN A 547 16.05 30.46 11.03
N MET A 548 15.86 31.72 11.38
CA MET A 548 14.97 32.19 12.46
C MET A 548 13.92 33.20 11.94
N THR A 549 13.67 33.18 10.63
CA THR A 549 12.69 34.08 10.00
C THR A 549 11.35 33.98 10.72
N ARG A 550 10.81 35.12 11.17
CA ARG A 550 9.50 35.24 11.85
C ARG A 550 9.33 34.44 13.14
N MET A 551 10.40 33.90 13.75
CA MET A 551 10.31 32.98 14.88
C MET A 551 9.43 33.49 16.04
N PHE A 552 9.53 34.78 16.38
CA PHE A 552 8.78 35.44 17.46
C PHE A 552 7.97 36.64 16.95
N ARG A 553 7.44 36.57 15.73
CA ARG A 553 6.60 37.65 15.20
C ARG A 553 5.17 37.51 15.70
N SER A 554 4.57 38.62 16.13
CA SER A 554 3.19 38.69 16.63
C SER A 554 2.90 37.83 17.88
N ILE A 555 3.87 37.67 18.80
CA ILE A 555 3.67 37.08 20.14
C ILE A 555 3.14 38.14 21.12
N ASN A 556 1.90 38.57 20.89
CA ASN A 556 1.37 39.84 21.41
C ASN A 556 1.12 39.90 22.92
N ALA A 557 1.12 38.77 23.62
CA ALA A 557 0.92 38.71 25.07
C ALA A 557 2.23 38.74 25.89
N ILE A 558 3.36 38.29 25.34
CA ILE A 558 4.66 38.28 26.02
C ILE A 558 5.19 39.70 26.22
N SER A 559 5.61 40.04 27.45
CA SER A 559 6.25 41.32 27.77
C SER A 559 7.77 41.27 27.84
N GLU A 560 8.35 40.12 28.17
CA GLU A 560 9.78 39.88 28.32
C GLU A 560 10.17 38.54 27.70
N LEU A 561 11.27 38.50 26.94
CA LEU A 561 11.80 37.29 26.31
C LEU A 561 13.28 37.10 26.68
N ASP A 562 13.61 35.99 27.31
CA ASP A 562 15.00 35.64 27.63
C ASP A 562 15.61 34.77 26.52
N LEU A 563 16.62 35.31 25.85
CA LEU A 563 17.39 34.66 24.78
C LEU A 563 18.87 34.55 25.16
N SER A 564 19.21 34.64 26.45
CA SER A 564 20.61 34.62 26.91
C SER A 564 21.35 33.33 26.57
N ASN A 565 20.65 32.22 26.36
CA ASN A 565 21.19 30.93 25.91
C ASN A 565 21.34 30.80 24.39
N PHE A 566 20.70 31.67 23.58
CA PHE A 566 20.70 31.56 22.12
C PHE A 566 22.09 31.84 21.57
N ASP A 567 22.67 30.82 20.95
CA ASP A 567 23.88 30.92 20.14
C ASP A 567 23.51 31.02 18.67
N THR A 568 23.53 32.23 18.13
CA THR A 568 23.04 32.51 16.77
C THR A 568 24.15 32.62 15.74
N ARG A 569 25.38 32.21 16.08
CA ARG A 569 26.56 32.41 15.21
C ARG A 569 26.43 31.81 13.81
N ASN A 570 25.57 30.81 13.63
CA ASN A 570 25.34 30.14 12.35
C ASN A 570 24.06 30.59 11.63
N VAL A 571 23.28 31.49 12.24
CA VAL A 571 22.05 32.03 11.67
C VAL A 571 22.39 33.00 10.56
N THR A 572 21.75 32.83 9.40
CA THR A 572 21.89 33.72 8.23
C THR A 572 20.61 34.54 7.98
N LEU A 573 19.44 34.04 8.39
CA LEU A 573 18.14 34.68 8.15
C LEU A 573 17.41 35.02 9.47
N MET A 574 17.20 36.31 9.74
CA MET A 574 16.45 36.82 10.91
C MET A 574 15.30 37.76 10.50
N ARG A 575 14.84 37.63 9.25
CA ARG A 575 13.76 38.45 8.72
C ARG A 575 12.54 38.39 9.63
N SER A 576 12.09 39.56 10.07
CA SER A 576 10.91 39.78 10.88
C SER A 576 10.91 39.01 12.20
N MET A 577 12.07 38.63 12.76
CA MET A 577 12.14 37.75 13.94
C MET A 577 11.30 38.24 15.13
N PHE A 578 11.32 39.54 15.44
CA PHE A 578 10.57 40.16 16.54
C PHE A 578 9.50 41.15 16.05
N ASN A 579 9.08 41.03 14.79
CA ASN A 579 8.15 41.99 14.19
C ASN A 579 6.77 41.95 14.87
N ASP A 580 6.09 43.09 14.88
CA ASP A 580 4.66 43.21 15.20
C ASP A 580 4.27 42.73 16.60
N ASN A 581 5.18 42.90 17.58
CA ASN A 581 4.94 42.54 18.97
C ASN A 581 4.36 43.71 19.76
N LYS A 582 3.12 43.59 20.24
CA LYS A 582 2.43 44.69 20.92
C LYS A 582 2.87 44.96 22.35
N LYS A 583 3.21 43.92 23.13
CA LYS A 583 3.58 44.04 24.55
C LYS A 583 5.05 43.80 24.86
N LEU A 584 5.81 43.20 23.94
CA LEU A 584 7.22 42.92 24.14
C LEU A 584 7.98 44.23 24.37
N SER A 585 8.56 44.36 25.56
CA SER A 585 9.25 45.57 26.02
C SER A 585 10.67 45.32 26.48
N LYS A 586 11.06 44.05 26.61
CA LYS A 586 12.40 43.63 27.01
C LYS A 586 12.78 42.30 26.35
N ILE A 587 13.95 42.27 25.73
CA ILE A 587 14.63 41.06 25.29
C ILE A 587 15.96 40.99 26.05
N ILE A 588 16.26 39.85 26.66
CA ILE A 588 17.55 39.60 27.31
C ILE A 588 18.44 38.87 26.32
N PHE A 589 19.52 39.53 25.90
CA PHE A 589 20.56 38.90 25.09
C PHE A 589 21.78 38.50 25.93
N SER A 590 22.68 37.74 25.33
CA SER A 590 24.05 37.55 25.79
C SER A 590 25.01 37.61 24.60
N LYS A 591 26.31 37.58 24.85
CA LYS A 591 27.33 37.56 23.78
C LYS A 591 27.26 36.32 22.88
N LYS A 592 26.46 35.31 23.23
CA LYS A 592 26.14 34.17 22.33
C LYS A 592 25.20 34.56 21.20
N PHE A 593 24.37 35.59 21.40
CA PHE A 593 23.52 36.15 20.35
C PHE A 593 24.41 36.92 19.38
N ASP A 594 24.95 36.22 18.40
CA ASP A 594 25.92 36.66 17.41
C ASP A 594 25.27 36.76 16.04
N THR A 595 25.25 37.95 15.46
CA THR A 595 24.63 38.20 14.15
C THR A 595 25.67 38.37 13.02
N SER A 596 26.94 38.03 13.25
CA SER A 596 28.05 38.20 12.29
C SER A 596 27.88 37.45 10.96
N ASN A 597 27.03 36.43 10.93
CA ASN A 597 26.69 35.66 9.73
C ASN A 597 25.31 35.98 9.15
N VAL A 598 24.55 36.90 9.76
CA VAL A 598 23.21 37.27 9.29
C VAL A 598 23.32 38.14 8.03
N VAL A 599 22.55 37.79 7.01
CA VAL A 599 22.49 38.52 5.73
C VAL A 599 21.15 39.25 5.51
N ASP A 600 20.08 38.82 6.18
CA ASP A 600 18.73 39.40 6.11
C ASP A 600 18.14 39.71 7.49
N MET A 601 17.90 40.99 7.75
CA MET A 601 17.25 41.54 8.96
C MET A 601 15.99 42.36 8.63
N GLN A 602 15.39 42.17 7.45
CA GLN A 602 14.18 42.93 7.07
C GLN A 602 13.09 42.82 8.13
N TYR A 603 12.49 43.92 8.55
CA TYR A 603 11.48 43.98 9.61
C TYR A 603 11.88 43.40 10.98
N MET A 604 13.16 43.08 11.25
CA MET A 604 13.56 42.30 12.44
C MET A 604 12.97 42.84 13.75
N PHE A 605 12.96 44.15 13.94
CA PHE A 605 12.38 44.87 15.09
C PHE A 605 11.23 45.81 14.69
N GLY A 606 10.59 45.57 13.55
CA GLY A 606 9.51 46.41 13.05
C GLY A 606 8.26 46.28 13.92
N SER A 607 7.52 47.36 14.13
CA SER A 607 6.24 47.41 14.82
C SER A 607 6.26 46.81 16.23
N MET A 608 7.35 47.01 16.98
CA MET A 608 7.45 46.65 18.41
C MET A 608 6.87 47.76 19.29
N CYS A 609 5.58 47.68 19.59
CA CYS A 609 4.80 48.83 20.07
C CYS A 609 5.02 49.22 21.53
N ALA A 610 5.69 48.37 22.33
CA ALA A 610 5.99 48.64 23.74
C ALA A 610 7.49 48.82 24.03
N TYR A 611 8.36 48.70 23.01
CA TYR A 611 9.80 48.69 23.19
C TYR A 611 10.38 50.10 23.15
N LYS A 612 10.77 50.63 24.31
CA LYS A 612 11.26 52.02 24.42
C LYS A 612 12.76 52.17 24.19
N GLU A 613 13.55 51.29 24.77
CA GLU A 613 15.01 51.35 24.74
C GLU A 613 15.58 50.00 24.32
N LEU A 614 15.99 49.88 23.05
CA LEU A 614 16.58 48.67 22.50
C LEU A 614 18.07 48.59 22.83
N ASP A 615 18.42 47.74 23.79
CA ASP A 615 19.80 47.51 24.18
C ASP A 615 20.41 46.30 23.46
N LEU A 616 21.23 46.57 22.44
CA LEU A 616 21.95 45.54 21.68
C LEU A 616 23.37 45.30 22.20
N THR A 617 23.85 46.05 23.22
CA THR A 617 25.25 45.93 23.66
C THR A 617 25.52 44.65 24.44
N THR A 618 24.48 44.00 24.93
CA THR A 618 24.58 42.69 25.59
C THR A 618 24.77 41.54 24.59
N ALA A 619 24.39 41.74 23.32
CA ALA A 619 24.61 40.81 22.21
C ALA A 619 25.97 41.01 21.53
N ASN A 620 26.39 40.06 20.69
CA ASN A 620 27.41 40.27 19.67
C ASN A 620 26.73 40.72 18.36
N PHE A 621 26.11 41.91 18.41
CA PHE A 621 25.26 42.41 17.33
C PHE A 621 26.09 43.04 16.19
N LYS A 622 26.37 42.23 15.16
CA LYS A 622 27.13 42.60 13.97
C LYS A 622 26.23 42.70 12.74
N THR A 623 26.55 43.65 11.87
CA THR A 623 25.77 43.97 10.67
C THR A 623 26.61 43.97 9.40
N SER A 624 27.89 43.58 9.50
CA SER A 624 28.88 43.64 8.40
C SER A 624 28.63 42.66 7.25
N LYS A 625 27.64 41.77 7.34
CA LYS A 625 27.18 40.91 6.24
C LYS A 625 25.73 41.14 5.83
N VAL A 626 25.03 42.03 6.53
CA VAL A 626 23.61 42.25 6.29
C VAL A 626 23.45 43.09 5.03
N GLY A 627 22.84 42.51 4.00
CA GLY A 627 22.50 43.22 2.77
C GLY A 627 21.08 43.80 2.77
N HIS A 628 20.19 43.24 3.61
CA HIS A 628 18.77 43.60 3.67
C HIS A 628 18.36 44.08 5.07
N PHE A 629 18.14 45.39 5.20
CA PHE A 629 17.70 46.09 6.41
C PHE A 629 16.30 46.70 6.28
N ASP A 630 15.64 46.54 5.13
CA ASP A 630 14.41 47.25 4.86
C ASP A 630 13.38 47.05 5.96
N PHE A 631 12.77 48.15 6.40
CA PHE A 631 11.79 48.17 7.48
C PHE A 631 12.25 47.62 8.83
N MET A 632 13.56 47.43 9.09
CA MET A 632 14.07 46.79 10.31
C MET A 632 13.51 47.40 11.60
N PHE A 633 13.29 48.71 11.65
CA PHE A 633 12.73 49.44 12.80
C PHE A 633 11.47 50.22 12.41
N GLU A 634 10.68 49.77 11.44
CA GLU A 634 9.45 50.47 11.07
C GLU A 634 8.41 50.49 12.20
N ASN A 635 7.45 51.41 12.17
CA ASN A 635 6.38 51.52 13.18
C ASN A 635 4.99 51.77 12.57
N THR A 636 4.68 51.08 11.48
CA THR A 636 3.44 51.24 10.70
C THR A 636 2.25 50.51 11.33
N ARG A 637 2.47 49.51 12.20
CA ARG A 637 1.40 48.74 12.85
C ARG A 637 1.17 49.11 14.32
N CYS A 638 1.81 50.15 14.83
CA CYS A 638 1.61 50.64 16.18
C CYS A 638 0.77 51.92 16.17
N THR A 639 -0.10 52.09 17.16
CA THR A 639 -0.93 53.31 17.30
C THR A 639 -0.08 54.55 17.57
N THR A 640 1.01 54.39 18.31
CA THR A 640 2.01 55.42 18.60
C THR A 640 3.41 54.81 18.55
N PRO A 641 4.42 55.53 18.04
CA PRO A 641 5.81 55.10 18.18
C PRO A 641 6.20 55.01 19.65
N ALA A 642 6.96 53.97 20.01
CA ALA A 642 7.45 53.77 21.37
C ALA A 642 8.98 53.82 21.47
N LEU A 643 9.70 53.51 20.39
CA LEU A 643 11.15 53.41 20.40
C LEU A 643 11.79 54.80 20.49
N GLU A 644 12.49 55.04 21.59
CA GLU A 644 13.14 56.29 21.93
C GLU A 644 14.66 56.22 21.70
N LYS A 645 15.28 55.07 21.99
CA LYS A 645 16.74 54.87 21.85
C LYS A 645 17.10 53.45 21.41
N ILE A 646 18.20 53.34 20.66
CA ILE A 646 18.85 52.09 20.32
C ILE A 646 20.31 52.18 20.76
N TYR A 647 20.75 51.25 21.60
CA TYR A 647 22.10 51.19 22.14
C TYR A 647 22.93 50.13 21.42
N VAL A 648 24.16 50.48 21.05
CA VAL A 648 25.12 49.62 20.33
C VAL A 648 26.54 49.77 20.89
N GLU A 649 27.41 48.81 20.56
CA GLU A 649 28.84 48.83 20.90
C GLU A 649 29.66 49.71 19.94
N GLU A 650 30.90 50.04 20.32
CA GLU A 650 31.81 50.90 19.53
C GLU A 650 32.13 50.35 18.14
N ASP A 651 32.11 49.02 17.99
CA ASP A 651 32.43 48.30 16.77
C ASP A 651 31.18 47.91 15.94
N PHE A 652 30.05 48.57 16.21
CA PHE A 652 28.85 48.49 15.39
C PHE A 652 29.07 49.26 14.07
N ASP A 653 29.22 48.51 12.97
CA ASP A 653 29.40 49.04 11.62
C ASP A 653 28.35 48.48 10.64
N ILE A 654 27.70 49.40 9.97
CA ILE A 654 26.55 49.23 9.08
C ILE A 654 26.85 49.80 7.69
N THR A 655 28.05 50.37 7.49
CA THR A 655 28.48 51.01 6.25
C THR A 655 29.26 50.08 5.32
N ALA A 656 29.60 48.88 5.81
CA ALA A 656 30.37 47.89 5.07
C ALA A 656 29.68 46.51 5.13
N THR A 657 28.76 46.22 4.21
CA THR A 657 28.55 44.81 3.87
C THR A 657 29.82 44.31 3.18
N THR A 658 30.41 43.29 3.78
CA THR A 658 31.62 42.61 3.28
C THR A 658 31.27 41.34 2.53
N ASP A 659 29.99 40.98 2.48
CA ASP A 659 29.50 39.81 1.76
C ASP A 659 29.14 40.18 0.30
N PRO A 660 29.93 39.75 -0.70
CA PRO A 660 29.65 40.05 -2.09
C PRO A 660 28.41 39.31 -2.64
N SER A 661 27.90 38.30 -1.93
CA SER A 661 26.72 37.53 -2.36
C SER A 661 25.39 38.21 -2.03
N VAL A 662 25.38 39.15 -1.07
CA VAL A 662 24.19 39.90 -0.66
C VAL A 662 24.54 41.39 -0.57
N ALA A 663 24.73 42.02 -1.73
CA ALA A 663 25.14 43.42 -1.80
C ALA A 663 24.10 44.37 -1.19
N PHE A 664 24.57 45.32 -0.39
CA PHE A 664 23.74 46.37 0.17
C PHE A 664 23.22 47.23 -0.97
N ASN A 665 21.89 47.29 -1.11
CA ASN A 665 21.26 48.08 -2.14
C ASN A 665 20.42 49.21 -1.50
N PRO A 666 20.86 50.48 -1.61
CA PRO A 666 20.14 51.62 -1.06
C PRO A 666 18.69 51.74 -1.54
N ALA A 667 18.38 51.26 -2.75
CA ALA A 667 17.01 51.29 -3.29
C ALA A 667 16.09 50.29 -2.57
N TYR A 668 16.65 49.15 -2.11
CA TYR A 668 15.91 48.14 -1.35
C TYR A 668 15.94 48.40 0.16
N ASN A 669 16.84 49.25 0.67
CA ASN A 669 16.96 49.57 2.10
C ASN A 669 16.42 50.97 2.41
N LYS A 670 15.26 51.31 1.83
CA LYS A 670 14.73 52.68 1.83
C LYS A 670 13.84 52.99 3.03
N TYR A 671 13.38 52.01 3.81
CA TYR A 671 12.29 52.23 4.77
C TYR A 671 12.62 51.83 6.22
N ILE A 672 13.90 51.84 6.58
CA ILE A 672 14.44 51.31 7.85
C ILE A 672 13.75 51.90 9.10
N PHE A 673 13.61 53.22 9.20
CA PHE A 673 13.09 53.93 10.39
C PHE A 673 11.68 54.49 10.17
N THR A 674 10.90 53.90 9.25
CA THR A 674 9.58 54.43 8.88
C THR A 674 8.69 54.64 10.11
N ASN A 675 8.12 55.84 10.25
CA ASN A 675 7.27 56.28 11.36
C ASN A 675 7.91 56.30 12.77
N GLN A 676 9.25 56.29 12.89
CA GLN A 676 9.93 56.41 14.19
C GLN A 676 10.12 57.86 14.66
N THR A 677 9.02 58.54 15.02
CA THR A 677 9.07 59.98 15.36
C THR A 677 9.65 60.30 16.75
N LEU A 678 9.71 59.32 17.65
CA LEU A 678 10.28 59.47 19.00
C LEU A 678 11.77 59.10 19.09
N LEU A 679 12.32 58.41 18.09
CA LEU A 679 13.69 57.92 18.11
C LEU A 679 14.70 59.08 18.12
N ARG A 680 15.69 59.00 19.01
CA ARG A 680 16.78 59.97 19.16
C ARG A 680 18.13 59.25 19.24
N GLY A 681 19.14 59.83 18.62
CA GLY A 681 20.54 59.44 18.83
C GLY A 681 21.09 59.87 20.19
N GLY A 682 22.28 59.39 20.53
CA GLY A 682 22.92 59.60 21.84
C GLY A 682 23.20 61.07 22.21
N ASN A 683 23.42 61.93 21.22
CA ASN A 683 23.59 63.38 21.36
C ASN A 683 22.29 64.15 21.10
N GLY A 684 21.14 63.45 21.06
CA GLY A 684 19.83 64.01 20.73
C GLY A 684 19.58 64.21 19.24
N GLY A 685 20.43 63.64 18.36
CA GLY A 685 20.26 63.71 16.91
C GLY A 685 18.91 63.12 16.46
N TYR A 686 18.20 63.85 15.58
CA TYR A 686 16.94 63.38 15.00
C TYR A 686 16.61 64.00 13.64
N TRP A 687 15.70 63.35 12.92
CA TRP A 687 15.11 63.82 11.67
C TRP A 687 13.61 64.07 11.87
N THR A 688 13.12 65.20 11.35
CA THR A 688 11.69 65.56 11.42
C THR A 688 10.80 64.54 10.70
N ASN A 689 11.30 64.00 9.59
CA ASN A 689 10.74 62.85 8.91
C ASN A 689 11.74 61.69 9.03
N PRO A 690 11.43 60.64 9.81
CA PRO A 690 12.31 59.48 9.96
C PRO A 690 12.68 58.80 8.63
N ALA A 691 11.84 58.94 7.59
CA ALA A 691 12.14 58.41 6.27
C ALA A 691 13.38 59.06 5.62
N ASP A 692 13.69 60.30 5.98
CA ASP A 692 14.88 61.02 5.52
C ASP A 692 16.17 60.46 6.16
N ALA A 693 16.06 59.65 7.21
CA ALA A 693 17.17 59.07 7.95
C ALA A 693 17.55 57.66 7.47
N ASN A 694 16.88 57.10 6.46
CA ASN A 694 17.00 55.67 6.14
C ASN A 694 18.37 55.24 5.58
N LEU A 695 19.26 56.18 5.22
CA LEU A 695 20.68 55.92 4.98
C LEU A 695 21.58 56.75 5.92
N ASP A 696 21.23 58.02 6.15
CA ASP A 696 22.05 58.92 6.99
C ASP A 696 21.90 58.67 8.50
N GLY A 697 20.78 58.12 8.95
CA GLY A 697 20.55 57.79 10.36
C GLY A 697 21.19 56.48 10.79
N LEU A 698 21.59 55.66 9.82
CA LEU A 698 22.29 54.40 10.02
C LEU A 698 23.77 54.71 10.39
N ARG A 699 23.99 55.24 11.59
CA ARG A 699 25.31 55.38 12.24
C ARG A 699 25.16 55.73 13.71
N ILE A 700 26.25 55.57 14.46
CA ILE A 700 26.36 56.08 15.82
C ILE A 700 26.28 57.62 15.78
N ASP A 701 25.46 58.19 16.66
CA ASP A 701 25.28 59.63 16.77
C ASP A 701 26.52 60.30 17.37
N GLN A 702 27.11 61.27 16.67
CA GLN A 702 28.31 61.98 17.08
C GLN A 702 28.10 63.49 17.07
N PRO A 703 28.87 64.29 17.85
CA PRO A 703 28.82 65.73 17.76
C PRO A 703 29.01 66.22 16.31
N GLY A 704 28.02 66.97 15.80
CA GLY A 704 28.02 67.50 14.43
C GLY A 704 27.55 66.51 13.33
N HIS A 705 27.38 65.22 13.64
CA HIS A 705 26.95 64.19 12.69
C HIS A 705 25.82 63.36 13.29
N LYS A 706 24.57 63.72 12.94
CA LYS A 706 23.37 63.04 13.45
C LYS A 706 23.41 61.54 13.19
N GLY A 707 23.01 60.70 14.13
CA GLY A 707 22.76 59.27 13.97
C GLY A 707 21.59 58.82 14.85
N TYR A 708 21.04 57.63 14.63
CA TYR A 708 20.00 57.07 15.52
C TYR A 708 20.52 56.04 16.52
N PHE A 709 21.77 55.61 16.40
CA PHE A 709 22.37 54.68 17.34
C PHE A 709 23.12 55.44 18.44
N THR A 710 22.96 54.97 19.69
CA THR A 710 23.60 55.54 20.87
C THR A 710 24.72 54.61 21.33
N LEU A 711 25.92 55.16 21.50
CA LEU A 711 26.99 54.40 22.13
C LEU A 711 26.70 54.25 23.62
N LYS A 712 26.58 53.02 24.11
CA LYS A 712 26.48 52.76 25.54
C LYS A 712 27.89 52.60 26.10
N THR A 713 28.46 53.67 26.63
CA THR A 713 29.71 53.59 27.40
C THR A 713 29.51 52.69 28.63
N PRO A 714 30.51 51.86 29.00
CA PRO A 714 30.42 50.88 30.09
C PRO A 714 29.91 51.42 31.43
#